data_AF-A0AAW5BGE0-F1
#
_entry.id   AF-A0AAW5BGE0-F1
#
_cell.length_a   1.000
_cell.length_b   1.000
_cell.length_c   1.000
_cell.angle_alpha   90.00
_cell.angle_beta   90.00
_cell.angle_gamma   90.00
#
_symmetry.space_group_name_H-M   'P 1'
#
loop_
_entity.id
_entity.type
_entity.pdbx_description
1 polymer ?
#
loop_
_entity_poly.entity_id
_entity_poly.type
_entity_poly.pdbx_seq_one_letter_code
_entity_poly.pdbx_strand_id
1 'polypeptide(L)'
;MNMPENLYLEFDAFLRSIKQNLDGSFGVLLGAGASISSGIQSANDCIWDWKFLIYQSLSGNQKKLVDPKKSDLSKDIIQKWLDVQGKYPQLGSPEEYSFYAEASYPIDADRTKYFESLCNGKSPYVGYKLLCLLNKYGIVKSVWSTNFDGLVERAAQQANITPIAINLDCVDRIYRTESSNELLYIALHGDCKFRTLKNTEKELDSQNSEFVSALRRYFVDKNLIIIGYSGRDKSLMFALKEAFTDKGAGRLYWCGYGKDITPEIADLIQTIRSAGRQAFYIDTNGFDNVMLSLVKFCFNEDSNKQEEINEILKVISIDNTTTPFSIHDGSTKKYLKSNLIPATFPDEIFQFQISYDKNENRWKYLREKIKEKPLIAVPYKDKVYAISTVSTINEVFGKNLISEIERVHISIDEIEKNSYFKELFLKAVLYGISQITGLGVDYKRYRLYKKEIYANKNNVTIHEAIECGLSFVPQEKYVLFSITPTVYFISNDQIKKEIKQQYSHEYLDKMRNQQYEKKLQEWCNIMFNGKRLSFEIPVNSRSGFIFKISNNRGYAEIHHCGQGNTTIYSPKEYNIKQTLYHGIHINEPKLEFINPYINKPAYDDNPMRGLSKYRPFDAKYFDVFPKDVCIGSICPASYSSKFSEFIKRLNSTISADKLSDYVHHYTGFSNIYNCRLEIPETHSEKWVSINDNPKSAINLAKTICTEGQKLSEQFPGIVLLIFIPNSWSNYRQFNYHGETFDLHNYIKAFAAQHRFTTQFIEEKTLYDKMVCEISWWLSLALFVKALRTPWTLADLDQNTAYAGIGYSIKKQYSGKAEVVLGCSHIYNAQGQGLRYKLSKVEHPQFDKKKNPYLNFEEAYKFGMGAIRRCVSNC
;
A
#
# COMPACT_ATOMS: atom_id res chain seq x y z
N MET A 1 -40.99 -26.71 3.04
CA MET A 1 -40.63 -26.45 4.44
C MET A 1 -39.55 -25.38 4.46
N ASN A 2 -39.72 -24.42 5.35
CA ASN A 2 -39.13 -23.08 5.48
C ASN A 2 -37.70 -22.83 4.97
N MET A 3 -37.52 -21.67 4.31
CA MET A 3 -36.21 -21.05 4.06
C MET A 3 -35.44 -20.88 5.38
N PRO A 4 -34.11 -21.06 5.41
CA PRO A 4 -33.33 -20.78 6.61
C PRO A 4 -33.52 -19.31 6.99
N GLU A 5 -34.05 -19.05 8.19
CA GLU A 5 -34.12 -17.70 8.73
C GLU A 5 -32.72 -17.10 8.74
N ASN A 6 -32.57 -15.91 8.15
CA ASN A 6 -31.31 -15.19 8.17
C ASN A 6 -30.94 -14.88 9.64
N LEU A 7 -29.91 -15.54 10.18
CA LEU A 7 -29.43 -15.34 11.56
C LEU A 7 -28.75 -13.97 11.76
N TYR A 8 -28.42 -13.30 10.66
CA TYR A 8 -27.64 -12.08 10.64
C TYR A 8 -28.50 -10.83 10.78
N LEU A 9 -27.94 -9.82 11.44
CA LEU A 9 -28.40 -8.44 11.40
C LEU A 9 -27.23 -7.58 10.90
N GLU A 10 -27.46 -6.85 9.82
CA GLU A 10 -26.45 -5.94 9.26
C GLU A 10 -26.04 -4.89 10.30
N PHE A 11 -24.76 -4.49 10.28
CA PHE A 11 -24.19 -3.62 11.32
C PHE A 11 -24.90 -2.26 11.40
N ASP A 12 -25.30 -1.69 10.27
CA ASP A 12 -26.05 -0.43 10.23
C ASP A 12 -27.47 -0.57 10.82
N ALA A 13 -28.14 -1.71 10.60
CA ALA A 13 -29.41 -2.05 11.19
C ALA A 13 -29.31 -2.26 12.70
N PHE A 14 -28.21 -2.86 13.17
CA PHE A 14 -27.87 -2.92 14.59
C PHE A 14 -27.76 -1.52 15.21
N LEU A 15 -27.01 -0.59 14.61
CA LEU A 15 -26.89 0.78 15.12
C LEU A 15 -28.25 1.49 15.20
N ARG A 16 -29.10 1.35 14.17
CA ARG A 16 -30.48 1.88 14.19
C ARG A 16 -31.33 1.24 15.29
N SER A 17 -31.19 -0.08 15.49
CA SER A 17 -31.91 -0.80 16.53
C SER A 17 -31.55 -0.27 17.92
N ILE A 18 -30.26 -0.04 18.21
CA ILE A 18 -29.83 0.54 19.48
C ILE A 18 -30.34 1.98 19.63
N LYS A 19 -30.19 2.84 18.61
CA LYS A 19 -30.67 4.24 18.65
C LYS A 19 -32.17 4.34 18.94
N GLN A 20 -32.97 3.42 18.41
CA GLN A 20 -34.43 3.39 18.63
C GLN A 20 -34.83 2.92 20.03
N ASN A 21 -33.95 2.22 20.75
CA ASN A 21 -34.22 1.68 22.10
C ASN A 21 -33.27 2.28 23.15
N LEU A 22 -32.88 3.55 22.99
CA LEU A 22 -31.99 4.25 23.94
C LEU A 22 -32.62 4.44 25.34
N ASP A 23 -33.95 4.41 25.41
CA ASP A 23 -34.75 4.38 26.64
C ASP A 23 -34.80 2.98 27.29
N GLY A 24 -34.35 1.94 26.58
CA GLY A 24 -34.15 0.60 27.09
C GLY A 24 -32.81 0.43 27.83
N SER A 25 -32.71 -0.64 28.63
CA SER A 25 -31.50 -0.97 29.38
C SER A 25 -30.69 -2.08 28.73
N PHE A 26 -29.36 -1.91 28.69
CA PHE A 26 -28.42 -2.85 28.09
C PHE A 26 -27.44 -3.41 29.13
N GLY A 27 -27.19 -4.71 29.06
CA GLY A 27 -25.98 -5.34 29.58
C GLY A 27 -24.98 -5.57 28.45
N VAL A 28 -23.70 -5.56 28.78
CA VAL A 28 -22.63 -5.89 27.83
C VAL A 28 -21.82 -7.07 28.37
N LEU A 29 -21.65 -8.12 27.57
CA LEU A 29 -20.74 -9.23 27.88
C LEU A 29 -19.43 -9.05 27.10
N LEU A 30 -18.33 -8.94 27.83
CA LEU A 30 -16.99 -8.75 27.28
C LEU A 30 -16.15 -10.02 27.42
N GLY A 31 -15.62 -10.49 26.31
CA GLY A 31 -14.55 -11.49 26.28
C GLY A 31 -13.17 -10.91 25.96
N ALA A 32 -12.16 -11.78 25.90
CA ALA A 32 -10.75 -11.38 25.82
C ALA A 32 -10.44 -10.51 24.59
N GLY A 33 -11.23 -10.64 23.53
CA GLY A 33 -11.10 -9.81 22.32
C GLY A 33 -11.35 -8.32 22.55
N ALA A 34 -12.02 -7.92 23.63
CA ALA A 34 -12.22 -6.52 23.99
C ALA A 34 -10.91 -5.84 24.47
N SER A 35 -10.00 -6.61 25.06
CA SER A 35 -8.79 -6.10 25.72
C SER A 35 -7.57 -5.98 24.81
N ILE A 36 -7.65 -6.48 23.57
CA ILE A 36 -6.56 -6.46 22.58
C ILE A 36 -5.95 -5.06 22.40
N SER A 37 -6.80 -4.02 22.28
CA SER A 37 -6.32 -2.65 22.08
C SER A 37 -5.79 -1.97 23.34
N SER A 38 -6.05 -2.56 24.50
CA SER A 38 -5.41 -2.18 25.76
C SER A 38 -4.07 -2.89 25.97
N GLY A 39 -3.59 -3.64 24.97
CA GLY A 39 -2.31 -4.35 24.98
C GLY A 39 -2.33 -5.68 25.73
N ILE A 40 -3.51 -6.28 25.89
CA ILE A 40 -3.70 -7.62 26.49
C ILE A 40 -4.01 -8.61 25.38
N GLN A 41 -3.34 -9.75 25.37
CA GLN A 41 -3.48 -10.78 24.34
C GLN A 41 -4.89 -11.40 24.32
N SER A 42 -5.32 -11.91 23.17
CA SER A 42 -6.57 -12.67 23.08
C SER A 42 -6.41 -14.09 23.64
N ALA A 43 -7.52 -14.77 23.93
CA ALA A 43 -7.48 -16.18 24.35
C ALA A 43 -6.80 -17.09 23.30
N ASN A 44 -6.98 -16.79 22.01
CA ASN A 44 -6.33 -17.52 20.94
C ASN A 44 -4.81 -17.26 20.88
N ASP A 45 -4.38 -16.04 21.19
CA ASP A 45 -2.95 -15.71 21.27
C ASP A 45 -2.31 -16.43 22.47
N CYS A 46 -3.01 -16.50 23.61
CA CYS A 46 -2.58 -17.29 24.77
C CYS A 46 -2.42 -18.78 24.41
N ILE A 47 -3.36 -19.37 23.67
CA ILE A 47 -3.25 -20.75 23.16
C ILE A 47 -1.96 -20.93 22.36
N TRP A 48 -1.63 -19.99 21.47
CA TRP A 48 -0.40 -20.07 20.67
C TRP A 48 0.87 -19.87 21.50
N ASP A 49 0.85 -18.98 22.51
CA ASP A 49 1.96 -18.82 23.45
C ASP A 49 2.19 -20.12 24.25
N TRP A 50 1.14 -20.76 24.73
CA TRP A 50 1.19 -22.06 25.42
C TRP A 50 1.69 -23.20 24.52
N LYS A 51 1.12 -23.33 23.31
CA LYS A 51 1.61 -24.28 22.29
C LYS A 51 3.09 -24.08 22.01
N PHE A 52 3.53 -22.83 21.91
CA PHE A 52 4.93 -22.50 21.68
C PHE A 52 5.82 -22.82 22.88
N LEU A 53 5.41 -22.56 24.12
CA LEU A 53 6.14 -22.94 25.33
C LEU A 53 6.32 -24.47 25.42
N ILE A 54 5.26 -25.24 25.13
CA ILE A 54 5.30 -26.69 25.08
C ILE A 54 6.26 -27.16 23.98
N TYR A 55 6.15 -26.58 22.78
CA TYR A 55 7.07 -26.88 21.68
C TYR A 55 8.53 -26.54 22.07
N GLN A 56 8.78 -25.38 22.67
CA GLN A 56 10.12 -24.93 23.05
C GLN A 56 10.76 -25.81 24.12
N SER A 57 9.98 -26.27 25.10
CA SER A 57 10.47 -27.14 26.17
C SER A 57 10.75 -28.57 25.70
N LEU A 58 9.96 -29.09 24.75
CA LEU A 58 10.00 -30.51 24.35
C LEU A 58 10.74 -30.79 23.01
N SER A 59 10.93 -29.81 22.13
CA SER A 59 11.51 -30.02 20.77
C SER A 59 13.04 -30.00 20.67
N GLY A 60 13.78 -29.80 21.78
CA GLY A 60 15.25 -29.86 21.78
C GLY A 60 15.94 -28.67 21.08
N ASN A 61 16.91 -28.92 20.17
CA ASN A 61 17.78 -27.88 19.56
C ASN A 61 17.10 -26.99 18.50
N GLN A 62 15.79 -27.14 18.24
CA GLN A 62 15.01 -26.29 17.30
C GLN A 62 14.57 -24.94 17.89
N LYS A 63 14.97 -24.65 19.14
CA LYS A 63 14.56 -23.52 20.01
C LYS A 63 14.64 -22.08 19.48
N LYS A 64 15.29 -21.81 18.33
CA LYS A 64 15.62 -20.44 17.88
C LYS A 64 14.97 -19.96 16.57
N LEU A 65 14.17 -20.78 15.89
CA LEU A 65 13.75 -20.49 14.50
C LEU A 65 12.24 -20.42 14.26
N VAL A 66 11.42 -20.69 15.28
CA VAL A 66 9.96 -20.72 15.16
C VAL A 66 9.41 -19.77 16.20
N ASP A 67 8.59 -18.82 15.77
CA ASP A 67 7.90 -17.88 16.66
C ASP A 67 6.48 -17.70 16.12
N PRO A 68 5.44 -18.18 16.81
CA PRO A 68 4.07 -18.11 16.32
C PRO A 68 3.61 -16.66 16.11
N LYS A 69 4.26 -15.68 16.74
CA LYS A 69 3.95 -14.26 16.57
C LYS A 69 4.51 -13.70 15.26
N LYS A 70 5.56 -14.31 14.69
CA LYS A 70 6.24 -13.79 13.49
C LYS A 70 5.68 -14.29 12.16
N SER A 71 5.12 -15.51 12.10
CA SER A 71 4.55 -16.03 10.84
C SER A 71 3.51 -17.14 11.03
N ASP A 72 2.55 -17.23 10.11
CA ASP A 72 1.57 -18.33 10.07
C ASP A 72 2.25 -19.67 9.75
N LEU A 73 3.35 -19.66 8.98
CA LEU A 73 4.20 -20.84 8.77
C LEU A 73 4.76 -21.39 10.09
N SER A 74 5.15 -20.52 11.02
CA SER A 74 5.59 -20.93 12.36
C SER A 74 4.48 -21.62 13.15
N LYS A 75 3.24 -21.13 13.04
CA LYS A 75 2.05 -21.78 13.61
C LYS A 75 1.83 -23.18 13.02
N ASP A 76 1.95 -23.31 11.70
CA ASP A 76 1.82 -24.61 11.03
C ASP A 76 2.90 -25.61 11.47
N ILE A 77 4.15 -25.15 11.63
CA ILE A 77 5.25 -25.99 12.13
C ILE A 77 4.94 -26.50 13.54
N ILE A 78 4.55 -25.59 14.44
CA ILE A 78 4.20 -25.95 15.83
C ILE A 78 3.02 -26.93 15.84
N GLN A 79 1.97 -26.65 15.07
CA GLN A 79 0.79 -27.51 15.04
C GLN A 79 1.10 -28.91 14.50
N LYS A 80 1.80 -29.02 13.37
CA LYS A 80 2.19 -30.34 12.82
C LYS A 80 3.04 -31.13 13.82
N TRP A 81 3.94 -30.46 14.53
CA TRP A 81 4.74 -31.13 15.56
C TRP A 81 3.86 -31.65 16.70
N LEU A 82 2.88 -30.86 17.17
CA LEU A 82 1.92 -31.25 18.20
C LEU A 82 1.05 -32.43 17.74
N ASP A 83 0.53 -32.39 16.52
CA ASP A 83 -0.33 -33.43 15.95
C ASP A 83 0.38 -34.79 15.88
N VAL A 84 1.68 -34.80 15.51
CA VAL A 84 2.50 -36.02 15.46
C VAL A 84 2.65 -36.70 16.83
N GLN A 85 2.57 -35.95 17.93
CA GLN A 85 2.67 -36.54 19.28
C GLN A 85 1.41 -37.32 19.68
N GLY A 86 0.28 -37.14 18.99
CA GLY A 86 -0.98 -37.88 19.20
C GLY A 86 -1.72 -37.63 20.51
N LYS A 87 -1.17 -36.83 21.44
CA LYS A 87 -1.76 -36.52 22.76
C LYS A 87 -2.33 -35.11 22.91
N TYR A 88 -2.12 -34.25 21.92
CA TYR A 88 -2.53 -32.85 21.94
C TYR A 88 -3.81 -32.63 21.12
N PRO A 89 -4.68 -31.67 21.49
CA PRO A 89 -5.88 -31.36 20.71
C PRO A 89 -5.56 -30.94 19.27
N GLN A 90 -6.46 -31.31 18.35
CA GLN A 90 -6.38 -30.87 16.95
C GLN A 90 -6.63 -29.35 16.83
N LEU A 91 -6.04 -28.73 15.82
CA LEU A 91 -6.21 -27.30 15.55
C LEU A 91 -7.69 -26.92 15.47
N GLY A 92 -8.09 -25.93 16.28
CA GLY A 92 -9.45 -25.40 16.30
C GLY A 92 -10.40 -26.12 17.25
N SER A 93 -9.98 -27.21 17.92
CA SER A 93 -10.79 -27.91 18.92
C SER A 93 -11.26 -26.96 20.03
N PRO A 94 -12.51 -27.08 20.51
CA PRO A 94 -13.02 -26.25 21.61
C PRO A 94 -12.23 -26.42 22.91
N GLU A 95 -11.61 -27.59 23.11
CA GLU A 95 -10.82 -27.96 24.29
C GLU A 95 -9.41 -27.32 24.32
N GLU A 96 -8.95 -26.70 23.23
CA GLU A 96 -7.59 -26.16 23.13
C GLU A 96 -7.24 -25.20 24.28
N TYR A 97 -8.14 -24.30 24.67
CA TYR A 97 -7.86 -23.30 25.70
C TYR A 97 -7.55 -23.93 27.05
N SER A 98 -8.49 -24.72 27.58
CA SER A 98 -8.38 -25.36 28.89
C SER A 98 -7.25 -26.37 28.91
N PHE A 99 -7.10 -27.17 27.85
CA PHE A 99 -6.04 -28.16 27.74
C PHE A 99 -4.65 -27.50 27.78
N TYR A 100 -4.39 -26.51 26.92
CA TYR A 100 -3.05 -25.92 26.81
C TYR A 100 -2.70 -25.02 27.99
N ALA A 101 -3.68 -24.39 28.64
CA ALA A 101 -3.48 -23.66 29.88
C ALA A 101 -2.96 -24.59 30.99
N GLU A 102 -3.61 -25.74 31.19
CA GLU A 102 -3.22 -26.73 32.21
C GLU A 102 -1.92 -27.45 31.85
N ALA A 103 -1.74 -27.82 30.59
CA ALA A 103 -0.53 -28.50 30.12
C ALA A 103 0.73 -27.63 30.21
N SER A 104 0.59 -26.31 30.02
CA SER A 104 1.72 -25.37 30.10
C SER A 104 2.04 -24.98 31.55
N TYR A 105 1.01 -24.84 32.38
CA TYR A 105 1.14 -24.42 33.77
C TYR A 105 0.28 -25.32 34.67
N PRO A 106 0.81 -26.49 35.10
CA PRO A 106 0.06 -27.42 35.95
C PRO A 106 -0.25 -26.84 37.35
N ILE A 107 0.61 -25.94 37.85
CA ILE A 107 0.47 -25.30 39.17
C ILE A 107 -0.44 -24.07 39.05
N ASP A 108 -1.45 -23.99 39.91
CA ASP A 108 -2.46 -22.91 39.87
C ASP A 108 -1.90 -21.51 40.11
N ALA A 109 -0.95 -21.38 41.05
CA ALA A 109 -0.27 -20.13 41.32
C ALA A 109 0.50 -19.59 40.09
N ASP A 110 1.07 -20.48 39.25
CA ASP A 110 1.80 -20.08 38.05
C ASP A 110 0.86 -19.58 36.94
N ARG A 111 -0.33 -20.18 36.82
CA ARG A 111 -1.40 -19.68 35.92
C ARG A 111 -1.87 -18.30 36.32
N THR A 112 -2.11 -18.09 37.62
CA THR A 112 -2.51 -16.78 38.17
C THR A 112 -1.44 -15.73 37.85
N LYS A 113 -0.17 -16.05 38.14
CA LYS A 113 0.98 -15.18 37.84
C LYS A 113 1.13 -14.87 36.35
N TYR A 114 0.84 -15.83 35.47
CA TYR A 114 0.83 -15.61 34.02
C TYR A 114 -0.19 -14.52 33.63
N PHE A 115 -1.44 -14.64 34.06
CA PHE A 115 -2.47 -13.63 33.74
C PHE A 115 -2.22 -12.28 34.43
N GLU A 116 -1.71 -12.26 35.66
CA GLU A 116 -1.26 -11.03 36.33
C GLU A 116 -0.20 -10.31 35.49
N SER A 117 0.79 -11.05 34.98
CA SER A 117 1.85 -10.48 34.14
C SER A 117 1.34 -9.90 32.82
N LEU A 118 0.31 -10.53 32.21
CA LEU A 118 -0.33 -10.02 31.00
C LEU A 118 -1.11 -8.72 31.25
N CYS A 119 -1.74 -8.61 32.43
CA CYS A 119 -2.61 -7.48 32.78
C CYS A 119 -1.85 -6.29 33.40
N ASN A 120 -0.64 -6.52 33.93
CA ASN A 120 0.14 -5.51 34.64
C ASN A 120 0.54 -4.32 33.74
N GLY A 121 0.43 -3.10 34.27
CA GLY A 121 0.79 -1.86 33.57
C GLY A 121 -0.10 -1.48 32.37
N LYS A 122 -1.14 -2.27 32.07
CA LYS A 122 -2.07 -2.00 30.95
C LYS A 122 -3.09 -0.94 31.34
N SER A 123 -3.60 -0.15 30.41
CA SER A 123 -4.61 0.89 30.68
C SER A 123 -5.80 0.74 29.73
N PRO A 124 -7.02 1.06 30.17
CA PRO A 124 -8.21 0.94 29.34
C PRO A 124 -8.11 1.84 28.10
N TYR A 125 -8.25 1.22 26.94
CA TYR A 125 -8.28 1.93 25.66
C TYR A 125 -9.67 2.50 25.34
N VAL A 126 -9.84 3.07 24.13
CA VAL A 126 -11.01 3.87 23.76
C VAL A 126 -12.34 3.17 23.98
N GLY A 127 -12.47 1.87 23.65
CA GLY A 127 -13.75 1.16 23.73
C GLY A 127 -14.28 1.10 25.16
N TYR A 128 -13.41 0.92 26.15
CA TYR A 128 -13.78 0.90 27.57
C TYR A 128 -14.24 2.28 28.06
N LYS A 129 -13.57 3.36 27.62
CA LYS A 129 -13.96 4.73 27.95
C LYS A 129 -15.32 5.09 27.34
N LEU A 130 -15.55 4.69 26.09
CA LEU A 130 -16.83 4.88 25.41
C LEU A 130 -17.95 4.01 26.00
N LEU A 131 -17.64 2.80 26.48
CA LEU A 131 -18.57 1.97 27.24
C LEU A 131 -19.02 2.66 28.54
N CYS A 132 -18.08 3.29 29.25
CA CYS A 132 -18.39 4.09 30.43
C CYS A 132 -19.26 5.31 30.09
N LEU A 133 -19.03 5.94 28.93
CA LEU A 133 -19.88 7.02 28.43
C LEU A 133 -21.33 6.55 28.20
N LEU A 134 -21.53 5.36 27.65
CA LEU A 134 -22.86 4.77 27.51
C LEU A 134 -23.54 4.49 28.87
N ASN A 135 -22.76 4.11 29.90
CA ASN A 135 -23.27 3.96 31.26
C ASN A 135 -23.64 5.32 31.89
N LYS A 136 -22.80 6.34 31.74
CA LYS A 136 -23.07 7.72 32.20
C LYS A 136 -24.41 8.25 31.65
N TYR A 137 -24.77 7.89 30.41
CA TYR A 137 -26.06 8.26 29.81
C TYR A 137 -27.19 7.25 30.04
N GLY A 138 -26.99 6.29 30.95
CA GLY A 138 -28.02 5.37 31.40
C GLY A 138 -28.36 4.23 30.45
N ILE A 139 -27.63 4.06 29.34
CA ILE A 139 -27.88 3.02 28.34
C ILE A 139 -27.34 1.67 28.81
N VAL A 140 -26.07 1.64 29.24
CA VAL A 140 -25.42 0.42 29.76
C VAL A 140 -25.54 0.39 31.27
N LYS A 141 -26.13 -0.67 31.82
CA LYS A 141 -26.36 -0.82 33.27
C LYS A 141 -25.39 -1.81 33.94
N SER A 142 -24.93 -2.80 33.19
CA SER A 142 -24.04 -3.85 33.70
C SER A 142 -23.05 -4.32 32.65
N VAL A 143 -21.84 -4.65 33.09
CA VAL A 143 -20.83 -5.33 32.29
C VAL A 143 -20.54 -6.68 32.90
N TRP A 144 -20.73 -7.73 32.11
CA TRP A 144 -20.42 -9.11 32.45
C TRP A 144 -19.13 -9.47 31.70
N SER A 145 -18.17 -10.13 32.34
CA SER A 145 -16.91 -10.39 31.67
C SER A 145 -16.29 -11.73 32.06
N THR A 146 -15.68 -12.37 31.07
CA THR A 146 -14.80 -13.53 31.25
C THR A 146 -13.33 -13.11 31.36
N ASN A 147 -13.03 -11.81 31.39
CA ASN A 147 -11.67 -11.28 31.40
C ASN A 147 -11.17 -11.06 32.83
N PHE A 148 -9.87 -11.22 33.01
CA PHE A 148 -9.21 -11.11 34.31
C PHE A 148 -8.50 -9.76 34.54
N ASP A 149 -8.73 -8.76 33.70
CA ASP A 149 -7.85 -7.60 33.54
C ASP A 149 -8.26 -6.32 34.31
N GLY A 150 -9.45 -6.28 34.91
CA GLY A 150 -9.97 -5.12 35.64
C GLY A 150 -10.02 -3.82 34.82
N LEU A 151 -10.00 -3.87 33.48
CA LEU A 151 -9.98 -2.66 32.64
C LEU A 151 -11.29 -1.88 32.71
N VAL A 152 -12.42 -2.57 32.89
CA VAL A 152 -13.75 -1.96 33.05
C VAL A 152 -13.78 -1.06 34.29
N GLU A 153 -13.32 -1.58 35.43
CA GLU A 153 -13.29 -0.82 36.68
C GLU A 153 -12.40 0.42 36.59
N ARG A 154 -11.21 0.26 35.98
CA ARG A 154 -10.28 1.38 35.78
C ARG A 154 -10.87 2.44 34.86
N ALA A 155 -11.57 2.05 33.80
CA ALA A 155 -12.24 2.97 32.91
C ALA A 155 -13.39 3.71 33.61
N ALA A 156 -14.17 3.01 34.43
CA ALA A 156 -15.25 3.60 35.21
C ALA A 156 -14.72 4.65 36.20
N GLN A 157 -13.65 4.30 36.94
CA GLN A 157 -12.98 5.24 37.85
C GLN A 157 -12.46 6.48 37.12
N GLN A 158 -11.81 6.31 35.96
CA GLN A 158 -11.36 7.43 35.12
C GLN A 158 -12.51 8.31 34.61
N ALA A 159 -13.71 7.74 34.48
CA ALA A 159 -14.92 8.45 34.07
C ALA A 159 -15.73 9.02 35.25
N ASN A 160 -15.20 8.98 36.48
CA ASN A 160 -15.90 9.34 37.72
C ASN A 160 -17.19 8.55 37.98
N ILE A 161 -17.23 7.29 37.52
CA ILE A 161 -18.32 6.34 37.77
C ILE A 161 -17.83 5.37 38.85
N THR A 162 -18.70 4.99 39.79
CA THR A 162 -18.32 4.04 40.86
C THR A 162 -18.51 2.61 40.34
N PRO A 163 -17.43 1.83 40.07
CA PRO A 163 -17.59 0.44 39.69
C PRO A 163 -17.91 -0.44 40.90
N ILE A 164 -18.85 -1.35 40.72
CA ILE A 164 -19.21 -2.35 41.71
C ILE A 164 -18.78 -3.71 41.18
N ALA A 165 -17.59 -4.15 41.59
CA ALA A 165 -17.04 -5.44 41.23
C ALA A 165 -17.72 -6.57 42.00
N ILE A 166 -18.26 -7.55 41.26
CA ILE A 166 -18.85 -8.79 41.76
C ILE A 166 -18.09 -9.94 41.11
N ASN A 167 -17.53 -10.83 41.91
CA ASN A 167 -16.72 -11.96 41.46
C ASN A 167 -17.15 -13.25 42.20
N LEU A 168 -16.42 -14.35 41.97
CA LEU A 168 -16.71 -15.66 42.58
C LEU A 168 -16.61 -15.68 44.11
N ASP A 169 -15.88 -14.73 44.73
CA ASP A 169 -15.72 -14.64 46.18
C ASP A 169 -16.84 -13.83 46.86
N CYS A 170 -17.64 -13.08 46.10
CA CYS A 170 -18.68 -12.19 46.64
C CYS A 170 -19.98 -12.18 45.83
N VAL A 171 -20.39 -13.36 45.37
CA VAL A 171 -21.49 -13.53 44.41
C VAL A 171 -22.83 -12.92 44.88
N ASP A 172 -23.13 -12.97 46.19
CA ASP A 172 -24.35 -12.42 46.79
C ASP A 172 -24.55 -10.91 46.54
N ARG A 173 -23.47 -10.19 46.25
CA ARG A 173 -23.49 -8.75 45.91
C ARG A 173 -24.25 -8.45 44.62
N ILE A 174 -24.62 -9.45 43.83
CA ILE A 174 -25.43 -9.32 42.61
C ILE A 174 -26.90 -8.95 42.88
N TYR A 175 -27.38 -9.15 44.11
CA TYR A 175 -28.77 -8.86 44.49
C TYR A 175 -29.01 -7.41 44.96
N ARG A 176 -28.07 -6.50 44.70
CA ARG A 176 -28.18 -5.08 45.08
C ARG A 176 -29.18 -4.29 44.23
N THR A 177 -29.62 -3.16 44.77
CA THR A 177 -30.41 -2.15 44.04
C THR A 177 -29.57 -1.47 42.96
N GLU A 178 -30.16 -1.25 41.78
CA GLU A 178 -29.52 -0.51 40.69
C GLU A 178 -29.41 0.99 41.03
N SER A 179 -28.26 1.60 40.73
CA SER A 179 -28.00 3.03 40.88
C SER A 179 -27.51 3.61 39.55
N SER A 180 -27.94 4.83 39.21
CA SER A 180 -27.52 5.50 37.97
C SER A 180 -26.07 5.96 37.97
N ASN A 181 -25.44 6.07 39.15
CA ASN A 181 -24.05 6.52 39.32
C ASN A 181 -23.06 5.36 39.51
N GLU A 182 -23.56 4.12 39.43
CA GLU A 182 -22.78 2.91 39.60
C GLU A 182 -22.73 2.11 38.30
N LEU A 183 -21.61 1.42 38.09
CA LEU A 183 -21.47 0.42 37.03
C LEU A 183 -21.29 -0.95 37.66
N LEU A 184 -22.27 -1.84 37.47
CA LEU A 184 -22.15 -3.24 37.89
C LEU A 184 -21.13 -3.95 36.98
N TYR A 185 -20.05 -4.45 37.55
CA TYR A 185 -19.04 -5.26 36.85
C TYR A 185 -19.03 -6.67 37.43
N ILE A 186 -19.48 -7.65 36.64
CA ILE A 186 -19.59 -9.05 37.02
C ILE A 186 -18.47 -9.86 36.35
N ALA A 187 -17.49 -10.31 37.13
CA ALA A 187 -16.37 -11.13 36.69
C ALA A 187 -16.73 -12.62 36.79
N LEU A 188 -17.27 -13.17 35.68
CA LEU A 188 -17.84 -14.52 35.61
C LEU A 188 -16.80 -15.62 35.83
N HIS A 189 -15.55 -15.40 35.41
CA HIS A 189 -14.46 -16.38 35.55
C HIS A 189 -13.53 -16.06 36.73
N GLY A 190 -13.81 -15.00 37.50
CA GLY A 190 -12.87 -14.41 38.44
C GLY A 190 -12.10 -13.23 37.86
N ASP A 191 -11.20 -12.66 38.66
CA ASP A 191 -10.40 -11.47 38.35
C ASP A 191 -9.00 -11.67 38.99
N CYS A 192 -7.92 -11.28 38.31
CA CYS A 192 -6.54 -11.45 38.79
C CYS A 192 -6.28 -10.82 40.16
N LYS A 193 -7.12 -9.88 40.59
CA LYS A 193 -7.03 -9.27 41.94
C LYS A 193 -7.43 -10.23 43.08
N PHE A 194 -8.07 -11.36 42.77
CA PHE A 194 -8.69 -12.27 43.73
C PHE A 194 -8.18 -13.72 43.55
N ARG A 195 -8.39 -14.58 44.56
CA ARG A 195 -7.73 -15.89 44.64
C ARG A 195 -8.29 -16.96 43.71
N THR A 196 -9.53 -16.84 43.24
CA THR A 196 -10.22 -17.90 42.50
C THR A 196 -10.43 -17.51 41.03
N LEU A 197 -9.84 -18.30 40.12
CA LEU A 197 -9.96 -18.16 38.66
C LEU A 197 -10.50 -19.45 38.04
N LYS A 198 -11.26 -19.35 36.95
CA LYS A 198 -11.72 -20.49 36.14
C LYS A 198 -10.96 -20.58 34.81
N ASN A 199 -10.08 -21.55 34.68
CA ASN A 199 -9.20 -21.77 33.52
C ASN A 199 -9.05 -23.23 33.09
N THR A 200 -9.37 -24.22 33.94
CA THR A 200 -9.30 -25.65 33.60
C THR A 200 -10.64 -26.21 33.11
N GLU A 201 -10.62 -27.40 32.52
CA GLU A 201 -11.85 -28.09 32.08
C GLU A 201 -12.82 -28.29 33.25
N LYS A 202 -12.32 -28.81 34.39
CA LYS A 202 -13.13 -29.03 35.61
C LYS A 202 -13.72 -27.75 36.19
N GLU A 203 -13.03 -26.63 36.08
CA GLU A 203 -13.51 -25.31 36.54
C GLU A 203 -14.58 -24.71 35.62
N LEU A 204 -14.55 -25.06 34.34
CA LEU A 204 -15.47 -24.62 33.28
C LEU A 204 -16.58 -25.64 32.99
N ASP A 205 -16.65 -26.76 33.72
CA ASP A 205 -17.71 -27.77 33.58
C ASP A 205 -19.09 -27.22 33.98
N SER A 206 -19.14 -26.30 34.96
CA SER A 206 -20.38 -25.67 35.41
C SER A 206 -20.17 -24.21 35.81
N GLN A 207 -21.16 -23.37 35.50
CA GLN A 207 -21.15 -21.98 35.93
C GLN A 207 -21.72 -21.85 37.35
N ASN A 208 -21.31 -20.83 38.11
CA ASN A 208 -21.85 -20.59 39.45
C ASN A 208 -23.39 -20.39 39.37
N SER A 209 -24.14 -21.14 40.17
CA SER A 209 -25.62 -21.19 40.12
C SER A 209 -26.29 -19.84 40.40
N GLU A 210 -25.68 -19.00 41.23
CA GLU A 210 -26.19 -17.66 41.53
C GLU A 210 -26.00 -16.72 40.32
N PHE A 211 -24.87 -16.83 39.59
CA PHE A 211 -24.69 -16.09 38.34
C PHE A 211 -25.66 -16.54 37.25
N VAL A 212 -25.92 -17.85 37.14
CA VAL A 212 -26.94 -18.37 36.20
C VAL A 212 -28.32 -17.81 36.55
N SER A 213 -28.72 -17.88 37.82
CA SER A 213 -29.99 -17.33 38.31
C SER A 213 -30.09 -15.81 38.07
N ALA A 214 -28.99 -15.09 38.29
CA ALA A 214 -28.92 -13.65 38.01
C ALA A 214 -29.04 -13.34 36.52
N LEU A 215 -28.36 -14.07 35.63
CA LEU A 215 -28.49 -13.92 34.18
C LEU A 215 -29.94 -14.13 33.74
N ARG A 216 -30.59 -15.20 34.20
CA ARG A 216 -31.99 -15.53 33.89
C ARG A 216 -32.94 -14.42 34.32
N ARG A 217 -32.77 -13.88 35.53
CA ARG A 217 -33.60 -12.79 36.07
C ARG A 217 -33.32 -11.45 35.40
N TYR A 218 -32.05 -11.12 35.18
CA TYR A 218 -31.61 -9.79 34.78
C TYR A 218 -31.90 -9.49 33.31
N PHE A 219 -31.82 -10.50 32.44
CA PHE A 219 -32.04 -10.34 31.00
C PHE A 219 -33.47 -10.66 30.56
N VAL A 220 -34.44 -10.76 31.47
CA VAL A 220 -35.87 -10.89 31.10
C VAL A 220 -36.32 -9.69 30.28
N ASP A 221 -36.00 -8.47 30.72
CA ASP A 221 -36.42 -7.21 30.11
C ASP A 221 -35.25 -6.38 29.55
N LYS A 222 -34.01 -6.68 29.94
CA LYS A 222 -32.80 -6.02 29.44
C LYS A 222 -32.22 -6.68 28.20
N ASN A 223 -31.66 -5.87 27.31
CA ASN A 223 -30.95 -6.34 26.12
C ASN A 223 -29.50 -6.72 26.46
N LEU A 224 -28.91 -7.67 25.76
CA LEU A 224 -27.53 -8.10 25.92
C LEU A 224 -26.72 -7.88 24.64
N ILE A 225 -25.60 -7.18 24.74
CA ILE A 225 -24.58 -7.08 23.67
C ILE A 225 -23.39 -7.95 24.06
N ILE A 226 -23.09 -8.98 23.28
CA ILE A 226 -21.94 -9.85 23.48
C ILE A 226 -20.84 -9.44 22.49
N ILE A 227 -19.64 -9.14 22.98
CA ILE A 227 -18.53 -8.70 22.12
C ILE A 227 -17.16 -9.15 22.65
N GLY A 228 -16.29 -9.57 21.74
CA GLY A 228 -14.95 -10.04 22.09
C GLY A 228 -14.90 -11.42 22.76
N TYR A 229 -16.04 -12.09 22.89
CA TYR A 229 -16.16 -13.45 23.43
C TYR A 229 -16.24 -14.48 22.30
N SER A 230 -15.53 -15.61 22.45
CA SER A 230 -15.39 -16.63 21.39
C SER A 230 -16.50 -17.69 21.39
N GLY A 231 -17.29 -17.77 22.46
CA GLY A 231 -18.33 -18.81 22.60
C GLY A 231 -17.79 -20.21 22.93
N ARG A 232 -16.51 -20.35 23.30
CA ARG A 232 -15.87 -21.66 23.56
C ARG A 232 -16.19 -22.27 24.93
N ASP A 233 -16.52 -21.46 25.94
CA ASP A 233 -16.88 -21.99 27.26
C ASP A 233 -18.33 -22.51 27.24
N LYS A 234 -18.45 -23.84 27.34
CA LYS A 234 -19.70 -24.59 27.32
C LYS A 234 -20.62 -24.18 28.49
N SER A 235 -20.07 -23.87 29.66
CA SER A 235 -20.87 -23.50 30.84
C SER A 235 -21.56 -22.15 30.69
N LEU A 236 -20.86 -21.12 30.19
CA LEU A 236 -21.44 -19.82 29.94
C LEU A 236 -22.41 -19.85 28.74
N MET A 237 -22.09 -20.61 27.68
CA MET A 237 -23.01 -20.80 26.56
C MET A 237 -24.31 -21.47 27.00
N PHE A 238 -24.23 -22.47 27.88
CA PHE A 238 -25.41 -23.09 28.50
C PHE A 238 -26.21 -22.09 29.36
N ALA A 239 -25.53 -21.32 30.21
CA ALA A 239 -26.19 -20.29 31.04
C ALA A 239 -26.90 -19.21 30.20
N LEU A 240 -26.29 -18.78 29.09
CA LEU A 240 -26.91 -17.86 28.14
C LEU A 240 -28.12 -18.49 27.45
N LYS A 241 -28.04 -19.78 27.10
CA LYS A 241 -29.15 -20.53 26.52
C LYS A 241 -30.33 -20.56 27.49
N GLU A 242 -30.10 -20.87 28.77
CA GLU A 242 -31.15 -20.84 29.80
C GLU A 242 -31.73 -19.44 30.02
N ALA A 243 -30.89 -18.40 30.08
CA ALA A 243 -31.34 -17.03 30.31
C ALA A 243 -32.23 -16.46 29.20
N PHE A 244 -32.08 -16.96 27.97
CA PHE A 244 -32.80 -16.47 26.79
C PHE A 244 -33.82 -17.46 26.21
N THR A 245 -34.08 -18.58 26.88
CA THR A 245 -35.23 -19.47 26.57
C THR A 245 -36.43 -19.20 27.47
N ASP A 246 -36.24 -18.60 28.65
CA ASP A 246 -37.31 -18.08 29.49
C ASP A 246 -38.06 -16.94 28.78
N LYS A 247 -39.39 -16.84 28.97
CA LYS A 247 -40.22 -15.76 28.41
C LYS A 247 -39.71 -14.39 28.86
N GLY A 248 -39.43 -13.51 27.91
CA GLY A 248 -38.92 -12.16 28.17
C GLY A 248 -38.87 -11.30 26.92
N ALA A 249 -38.71 -9.98 27.11
CA ALA A 249 -38.60 -8.99 26.04
C ALA A 249 -37.14 -8.67 25.65
N GLY A 250 -36.16 -9.05 26.50
CA GLY A 250 -34.75 -8.77 26.27
C GLY A 250 -34.21 -9.44 25.00
N ARG A 251 -33.44 -8.69 24.21
CA ARG A 251 -32.81 -9.15 22.95
C ARG A 251 -31.34 -9.50 23.14
N LEU A 252 -30.84 -10.46 22.37
CA LEU A 252 -29.42 -10.80 22.32
C LEU A 252 -28.78 -10.33 21.00
N TYR A 253 -27.72 -9.55 21.11
CA TYR A 253 -26.89 -9.09 19.99
C TYR A 253 -25.49 -9.69 20.12
N TRP A 254 -25.14 -10.64 19.26
CA TRP A 254 -23.81 -11.23 19.20
C TRP A 254 -22.94 -10.49 18.19
N CYS A 255 -22.05 -9.61 18.66
CA CYS A 255 -21.10 -8.89 17.83
C CYS A 255 -19.86 -9.76 17.57
N GLY A 256 -19.92 -10.52 16.47
CA GLY A 256 -18.80 -11.36 16.01
C GLY A 256 -17.72 -10.56 15.28
N TYR A 257 -16.55 -11.18 15.15
CA TYR A 257 -15.42 -10.59 14.41
C TYR A 257 -15.34 -11.22 13.02
N GLY A 258 -15.98 -10.60 12.03
CA GLY A 258 -16.14 -11.16 10.69
C GLY A 258 -17.46 -11.91 10.49
N LYS A 259 -17.66 -12.38 9.26
CA LYS A 259 -18.89 -13.06 8.80
C LYS A 259 -19.04 -14.49 9.29
N ASP A 260 -17.97 -15.12 9.74
CA ASP A 260 -17.97 -16.54 10.06
C ASP A 260 -18.57 -16.78 11.45
N ILE A 261 -19.82 -17.26 11.49
CA ILE A 261 -20.50 -17.72 12.71
C ILE A 261 -20.10 -19.17 13.03
N THR A 262 -19.76 -19.48 14.29
CA THR A 262 -19.46 -20.86 14.70
C THR A 262 -20.75 -21.66 14.90
N PRO A 263 -20.72 -23.00 14.78
CA PRO A 263 -21.89 -23.86 15.01
C PRO A 263 -22.55 -23.63 16.38
N GLU A 264 -21.77 -23.41 17.42
CA GLU A 264 -22.25 -23.19 18.80
C GLU A 264 -23.02 -21.88 18.93
N ILE A 265 -22.54 -20.82 18.27
CA ILE A 265 -23.21 -19.51 18.26
C ILE A 265 -24.48 -19.58 17.41
N ALA A 266 -24.44 -20.28 16.28
CA ALA A 266 -25.61 -20.52 15.44
C ALA A 266 -26.71 -21.28 16.20
N ASP A 267 -26.35 -22.35 16.92
CA ASP A 267 -27.26 -23.11 17.78
C ASP A 267 -27.88 -22.23 18.88
N LEU A 268 -27.08 -21.41 19.56
CA LEU A 268 -27.56 -20.50 20.59
C LEU A 268 -28.63 -19.54 20.01
N ILE A 269 -28.33 -18.88 18.90
CA ILE A 269 -29.25 -17.91 18.27
C ILE A 269 -30.53 -18.61 17.80
N GLN A 270 -30.42 -19.78 17.16
CA GLN A 270 -31.57 -20.56 16.70
C GLN A 270 -32.45 -21.02 17.86
N THR A 271 -31.85 -21.48 18.95
CA THR A 271 -32.59 -21.90 20.15
C THR A 271 -33.36 -20.73 20.74
N ILE A 272 -32.72 -19.57 20.90
CA ILE A 272 -33.37 -18.37 21.45
C ILE A 272 -34.55 -17.92 20.59
N ARG A 273 -34.39 -17.93 19.25
CA ARG A 273 -35.47 -17.63 18.31
C ARG A 273 -36.62 -18.62 18.39
N SER A 274 -36.30 -19.91 18.50
CA SER A 274 -37.28 -20.98 18.64
C SER A 274 -38.08 -20.87 19.95
N ALA A 275 -37.48 -20.32 21.00
CA ALA A 275 -38.15 -20.00 22.26
C ALA A 275 -39.00 -18.71 22.21
N GLY A 276 -39.05 -18.02 21.06
CA GLY A 276 -39.87 -16.82 20.86
C GLY A 276 -39.18 -15.50 21.22
N ARG A 277 -37.87 -15.51 21.47
CA ARG A 277 -37.07 -14.29 21.76
C ARG A 277 -36.22 -13.87 20.58
N GLN A 278 -35.78 -12.62 20.58
CA GLN A 278 -35.00 -12.07 19.47
C GLN A 278 -33.49 -12.19 19.74
N ALA A 279 -32.77 -12.83 18.82
CA ALA A 279 -31.33 -12.95 18.84
C ALA A 279 -30.74 -12.75 17.45
N PHE A 280 -29.58 -12.08 17.35
CA PHE A 280 -28.95 -11.75 16.08
C PHE A 280 -27.43 -11.91 16.14
N TYR A 281 -26.83 -12.35 15.04
CA TYR A 281 -25.39 -12.24 14.81
C TYR A 281 -25.08 -10.99 14.00
N ILE A 282 -24.09 -10.22 14.42
CA ILE A 282 -23.68 -8.97 13.78
C ILE A 282 -22.21 -9.10 13.39
N ASP A 283 -21.91 -8.93 12.10
CA ASP A 283 -20.53 -8.86 11.60
C ASP A 283 -19.91 -7.51 12.00
N THR A 284 -18.87 -7.53 12.83
CA THR A 284 -18.22 -6.32 13.34
C THR A 284 -16.70 -6.34 13.18
N ASN A 285 -16.08 -5.16 13.34
CA ASN A 285 -14.62 -4.98 13.32
C ASN A 285 -14.00 -4.91 14.75
N GLY A 286 -14.69 -5.50 15.74
CA GLY A 286 -14.24 -5.62 17.13
C GLY A 286 -14.62 -4.45 18.04
N PHE A 287 -14.32 -4.60 19.33
CA PHE A 287 -14.87 -3.80 20.45
C PHE A 287 -14.83 -2.28 20.28
N ASP A 288 -13.65 -1.67 20.14
CA ASP A 288 -13.51 -0.21 20.03
C ASP A 288 -14.31 0.39 18.86
N ASN A 289 -14.34 -0.31 17.71
CA ASN A 289 -15.07 0.16 16.53
C ASN A 289 -16.58 0.14 16.77
N VAL A 290 -17.09 -0.93 17.40
CA VAL A 290 -18.49 -1.04 17.76
C VAL A 290 -18.87 0.06 18.75
N MET A 291 -18.10 0.24 19.82
CA MET A 291 -18.37 1.28 20.82
C MET A 291 -18.32 2.69 20.21
N LEU A 292 -17.32 2.99 19.37
CA LEU A 292 -17.20 4.27 18.66
C LEU A 292 -18.38 4.53 17.73
N SER A 293 -18.74 3.54 16.91
CA SER A 293 -19.86 3.66 15.98
C SER A 293 -21.18 3.82 16.73
N LEU A 294 -21.36 3.12 17.85
CA LEU A 294 -22.54 3.24 18.70
C LEU A 294 -22.66 4.65 19.28
N VAL A 295 -21.64 5.16 19.99
CA VAL A 295 -21.73 6.49 20.62
C VAL A 295 -21.91 7.59 19.58
N LYS A 296 -21.20 7.52 18.45
CA LYS A 296 -21.31 8.53 17.40
C LYS A 296 -22.68 8.52 16.75
N PHE A 297 -23.21 7.34 16.44
CA PHE A 297 -24.51 7.22 15.79
C PHE A 297 -25.66 7.58 16.73
N CYS A 298 -25.60 7.13 17.99
CA CYS A 298 -26.65 7.39 18.98
C CYS A 298 -26.67 8.84 19.46
N PHE A 299 -25.51 9.50 19.52
CA PHE A 299 -25.37 10.87 20.01
C PHE A 299 -25.06 11.90 18.92
N ASN A 300 -25.28 11.56 17.65
CA ASN A 300 -24.95 12.42 16.50
C ASN A 300 -25.63 13.80 16.54
N GLU A 301 -26.79 13.90 17.17
CA GLU A 301 -27.61 15.11 17.27
C GLU A 301 -27.30 15.97 18.50
N ASP A 302 -26.48 15.49 19.44
CA ASP A 302 -26.17 16.16 20.71
C ASP A 302 -24.73 16.68 20.73
N SER A 303 -24.56 18.01 20.55
CA SER A 303 -23.25 18.64 20.44
C SER A 303 -22.37 18.44 21.68
N ASN A 304 -22.95 18.47 22.89
CA ASN A 304 -22.19 18.29 24.12
C ASN A 304 -21.64 16.87 24.23
N LYS A 305 -22.46 15.87 23.88
CA LYS A 305 -22.00 14.46 23.85
C LYS A 305 -20.94 14.23 22.78
N GLN A 306 -21.04 14.90 21.62
CA GLN A 306 -20.01 14.84 20.58
C GLN A 306 -18.68 15.42 21.05
N GLU A 307 -18.69 16.52 21.81
CA GLU A 307 -17.48 17.08 22.42
C GLU A 307 -16.84 16.10 23.40
N GLU A 308 -17.61 15.46 24.29
CA GLU A 308 -17.09 14.44 25.20
C GLU A 308 -16.46 13.24 24.44
N ILE A 309 -17.09 12.79 23.35
CA ILE A 309 -16.52 11.75 22.47
C ILE A 309 -15.20 12.22 21.88
N ASN A 310 -15.14 13.44 21.38
CA ASN A 310 -13.92 14.00 20.77
C ASN A 310 -12.79 14.16 21.81
N GLU A 311 -13.09 14.56 23.05
CA GLU A 311 -12.10 14.62 24.13
C GLU A 311 -11.54 13.23 24.47
N ILE A 312 -12.39 12.21 24.58
CA ILE A 312 -11.95 10.82 24.77
C ILE A 312 -11.02 10.37 23.63
N LEU A 313 -11.27 10.83 22.40
CA LEU A 313 -10.44 10.55 21.22
C LEU A 313 -9.14 11.38 21.18
N LYS A 314 -9.14 12.62 21.70
CA LYS A 314 -7.95 13.49 21.79
C LYS A 314 -6.92 13.00 22.80
N VAL A 315 -7.35 12.44 23.93
CA VAL A 315 -6.43 11.88 24.96
C VAL A 315 -5.56 10.74 24.41
N ILE A 316 -5.86 10.23 23.21
CA ILE A 316 -5.09 9.19 22.51
C ILE A 316 -3.99 9.77 21.60
N SER A 317 -4.02 11.07 21.27
CA SER A 317 -2.88 11.72 20.63
C SER A 317 -1.76 11.85 21.65
N ILE A 318 -0.86 10.87 21.68
CA ILE A 318 0.47 11.03 22.25
C ILE A 318 1.03 12.35 21.70
N ASP A 319 1.70 13.14 22.54
CA ASP A 319 2.57 14.25 22.14
C ASP A 319 3.67 13.73 21.20
N ASN A 320 3.29 13.41 19.98
CA ASN A 320 4.23 13.08 18.93
C ASN A 320 4.87 14.41 18.56
N THR A 321 6.09 14.60 19.03
CA THR A 321 6.97 15.64 18.50
C THR A 321 7.05 15.42 16.99
N THR A 322 6.29 16.19 16.23
CA THR A 322 6.41 16.22 14.78
C THR A 322 7.72 16.91 14.46
N THR A 323 8.81 16.15 14.40
CA THR A 323 10.07 16.63 13.85
C THR A 323 9.95 16.64 12.34
N PRO A 324 10.11 17.80 11.67
CA PRO A 324 10.28 17.85 10.23
C PRO A 324 11.41 16.90 9.82
N PHE A 325 11.26 16.24 8.68
CA PHE A 325 12.34 15.46 8.10
C PHE A 325 13.55 16.37 7.87
N SER A 326 14.64 16.11 8.58
CA SER A 326 15.91 16.84 8.44
C SER A 326 17.00 15.89 7.98
N ILE A 327 17.76 16.32 6.98
CA ILE A 327 18.98 15.64 6.56
C ILE A 327 20.13 16.30 7.31
N HIS A 328 20.90 15.52 8.06
CA HIS A 328 22.11 16.02 8.72
C HIS A 328 23.22 16.31 7.71
N ASP A 329 23.97 17.39 7.93
CA ASP A 329 25.13 17.72 7.11
C ASP A 329 26.19 16.61 7.22
N GLY A 330 26.42 15.90 6.12
CA GLY A 330 27.54 14.98 5.97
C GLY A 330 28.75 15.68 5.35
N SER A 331 29.88 14.98 5.24
CA SER A 331 30.99 15.47 4.42
C SER A 331 30.69 15.26 2.94
N THR A 332 30.94 16.26 2.08
CA THR A 332 30.84 16.14 0.62
C THR A 332 31.82 15.07 0.12
N LYS A 333 31.32 14.04 -0.59
CA LYS A 333 32.14 12.94 -1.11
C LYS A 333 32.10 12.79 -2.63
N LYS A 334 31.02 13.24 -3.30
CA LYS A 334 30.84 13.15 -4.75
C LYS A 334 30.22 14.43 -5.31
N TYR A 335 30.43 14.68 -6.60
CA TYR A 335 29.86 15.81 -7.31
C TYR A 335 29.11 15.30 -8.56
N LEU A 336 27.83 15.66 -8.69
CA LEU A 336 27.06 15.37 -9.89
C LEU A 336 27.01 16.60 -10.77
N LYS A 337 27.54 16.50 -11.98
CA LYS A 337 27.46 17.59 -12.96
C LYS A 337 26.04 17.65 -13.51
N SER A 338 25.42 18.81 -13.41
CA SER A 338 24.05 19.02 -13.90
C SER A 338 24.03 19.34 -15.40
N ASN A 339 22.82 19.38 -15.95
CA ASN A 339 22.51 19.94 -17.27
C ASN A 339 22.02 21.40 -17.19
N LEU A 340 22.28 22.07 -16.07
CA LEU A 340 21.82 23.43 -15.78
C LEU A 340 22.95 24.43 -15.96
N ILE A 341 22.66 25.50 -16.68
CA ILE A 341 23.62 26.51 -17.10
C ILE A 341 23.13 27.88 -16.60
N PRO A 342 23.90 28.59 -15.76
CA PRO A 342 23.51 29.92 -15.31
C PRO A 342 23.35 30.91 -16.47
N ALA A 343 22.26 31.67 -16.43
CA ALA A 343 21.92 32.70 -17.38
C ALA A 343 21.37 33.94 -16.66
N THR A 344 21.68 35.13 -17.19
CA THR A 344 21.05 36.38 -16.77
C THR A 344 20.27 36.95 -17.93
N PHE A 345 19.08 37.44 -17.63
CA PHE A 345 18.18 38.06 -18.59
C PHE A 345 18.19 39.57 -18.44
N PRO A 346 17.75 40.31 -19.48
CA PRO A 346 17.48 41.73 -19.33
C PRO A 346 16.40 41.94 -18.26
N ASP A 347 16.60 42.97 -17.45
CA ASP A 347 15.68 43.40 -16.39
C ASP A 347 14.61 44.36 -16.90
N GLU A 348 14.68 44.75 -18.18
CA GLU A 348 13.66 45.53 -18.87
C GLU A 348 13.22 44.85 -20.17
N ILE A 349 11.95 45.04 -20.52
CA ILE A 349 11.37 44.63 -21.81
C ILE A 349 10.41 45.72 -22.32
N PHE A 350 10.00 45.62 -23.59
CA PHE A 350 8.98 46.54 -24.11
C PHE A 350 7.57 46.07 -23.75
N GLN A 351 6.71 47.03 -23.45
CA GLN A 351 5.29 46.86 -23.20
C GLN A 351 4.50 47.87 -24.04
N PHE A 352 3.45 47.41 -24.71
CA PHE A 352 2.55 48.27 -25.48
C PHE A 352 1.19 47.59 -25.67
N GLN A 353 0.22 48.34 -26.17
CA GLN A 353 -1.12 47.86 -26.49
C GLN A 353 -1.37 47.93 -27.99
N ILE A 354 -2.05 46.92 -28.53
CA ILE A 354 -2.42 46.83 -29.95
C ILE A 354 -3.92 46.62 -30.15
N SER A 355 -4.43 47.08 -31.29
CA SER A 355 -5.76 46.77 -31.81
C SER A 355 -5.73 45.43 -32.55
N TYR A 356 -6.70 44.56 -32.24
CA TYR A 356 -6.96 43.31 -32.96
C TYR A 356 -8.45 42.97 -32.80
N ASP A 357 -8.96 42.10 -33.68
CA ASP A 357 -10.37 41.70 -33.67
C ASP A 357 -10.71 40.91 -32.39
N LYS A 358 -11.81 41.27 -31.71
CA LYS A 358 -12.28 40.60 -30.48
C LYS A 358 -12.62 39.12 -30.70
N ASN A 359 -12.94 38.73 -31.93
CA ASN A 359 -13.28 37.35 -32.28
C ASN A 359 -12.05 36.48 -32.58
N GLU A 360 -10.85 37.06 -32.66
CA GLU A 360 -9.62 36.36 -33.00
C GLU A 360 -8.80 35.97 -31.76
N ASN A 361 -8.22 34.78 -31.77
CA ASN A 361 -7.34 34.33 -30.69
C ASN A 361 -6.03 35.13 -30.69
N ARG A 362 -5.82 35.95 -29.65
CA ARG A 362 -4.62 36.82 -29.49
C ARG A 362 -3.29 36.11 -29.69
N TRP A 363 -3.16 34.87 -29.21
CA TRP A 363 -1.94 34.08 -29.39
C TRP A 363 -1.73 33.68 -30.84
N LYS A 364 -2.79 33.29 -31.54
CA LYS A 364 -2.73 32.95 -32.97
C LYS A 364 -2.32 34.19 -33.77
N TYR A 365 -3.01 35.31 -33.55
CA TYR A 365 -2.72 36.59 -34.20
C TYR A 365 -1.26 37.02 -34.02
N LEU A 366 -0.76 37.06 -32.78
CA LEU A 366 0.61 37.44 -32.50
C LEU A 366 1.62 36.50 -33.18
N ARG A 367 1.41 35.18 -33.11
CA ARG A 367 2.31 34.19 -33.72
C ARG A 367 2.41 34.33 -35.24
N GLU A 368 1.31 34.67 -35.91
CA GLU A 368 1.29 34.90 -37.35
C GLU A 368 2.02 36.20 -37.72
N LYS A 369 1.78 37.29 -36.97
CA LYS A 369 2.41 38.60 -37.22
C LYS A 369 3.92 38.62 -37.00
N ILE A 370 4.41 37.91 -35.98
CA ILE A 370 5.84 37.89 -35.66
C ILE A 370 6.60 36.75 -36.36
N LYS A 371 5.93 35.93 -37.17
CA LYS A 371 6.56 34.79 -37.84
C LYS A 371 7.74 35.27 -38.70
N GLU A 372 8.90 34.64 -38.51
CA GLU A 372 10.15 34.96 -39.23
C GLU A 372 10.67 36.40 -39.04
N LYS A 373 10.11 37.16 -38.09
CA LYS A 373 10.60 38.48 -37.71
C LYS A 373 11.55 38.38 -36.51
N PRO A 374 12.52 39.29 -36.35
CA PRO A 374 13.45 39.29 -35.22
C PRO A 374 12.81 39.92 -33.97
N LEU A 375 11.67 39.36 -33.56
CA LEU A 375 10.77 39.88 -32.53
C LEU A 375 10.10 38.71 -31.80
N ILE A 376 10.27 38.65 -30.49
CA ILE A 376 9.58 37.68 -29.63
C ILE A 376 8.59 38.45 -28.77
N ALA A 377 7.33 38.03 -28.76
CA ALA A 377 6.27 38.72 -28.04
C ALA A 377 5.22 37.76 -27.46
N VAL A 378 4.60 38.15 -26.34
CA VAL A 378 3.51 37.41 -25.68
C VAL A 378 2.37 38.37 -25.27
N PRO A 379 1.10 37.94 -25.35
CA PRO A 379 -0.04 38.74 -24.88
C PRO A 379 -0.29 38.50 -23.39
N TYR A 380 -0.32 39.53 -22.54
CA TYR A 380 -0.64 39.40 -21.12
C TYR A 380 -1.43 40.63 -20.61
N LYS A 381 -2.53 40.40 -19.88
CA LYS A 381 -3.42 41.44 -19.29
C LYS A 381 -3.65 42.64 -20.24
N ASP A 382 -4.18 42.34 -21.43
CA ASP A 382 -4.51 43.30 -22.50
C ASP A 382 -3.34 44.05 -23.16
N LYS A 383 -2.10 43.78 -22.73
CA LYS A 383 -0.88 44.34 -23.32
C LYS A 383 -0.09 43.26 -24.07
N VAL A 384 0.87 43.70 -24.86
CA VAL A 384 1.89 42.88 -25.52
C VAL A 384 3.22 43.20 -24.88
N TYR A 385 3.91 42.15 -24.45
CA TYR A 385 5.27 42.23 -23.93
C TYR A 385 6.22 41.67 -24.96
N ALA A 386 7.29 42.39 -25.28
CA ALA A 386 8.15 42.06 -26.40
C ALA A 386 9.63 42.35 -26.15
N ILE A 387 10.47 41.58 -26.84
CA ILE A 387 11.93 41.71 -26.85
C ILE A 387 12.35 41.87 -28.31
N SER A 388 12.70 43.10 -28.69
CA SER A 388 13.21 43.50 -30.01
C SER A 388 13.69 44.96 -29.97
N THR A 389 13.72 45.67 -31.10
CA THR A 389 13.87 47.13 -31.17
C THR A 389 12.53 47.84 -31.36
N VAL A 390 12.45 49.12 -30.98
CA VAL A 390 11.29 49.98 -31.25
C VAL A 390 10.99 50.07 -32.75
N SER A 391 12.02 50.11 -33.60
CA SER A 391 11.88 50.12 -35.06
C SER A 391 11.17 48.87 -35.56
N THR A 392 11.61 47.68 -35.13
CA THR A 392 10.99 46.40 -35.50
C THR A 392 9.56 46.28 -34.96
N ILE A 393 9.30 46.75 -33.75
CA ILE A 393 7.94 46.77 -33.19
C ILE A 393 7.03 47.67 -34.03
N ASN A 394 7.49 48.85 -34.43
CA ASN A 394 6.73 49.75 -35.31
C ASN A 394 6.54 49.17 -36.72
N GLU A 395 7.51 48.45 -37.28
CA GLU A 395 7.35 47.75 -38.56
C GLU A 395 6.22 46.70 -38.50
N VAL A 396 6.17 45.93 -37.41
CA VAL A 396 5.21 44.81 -37.28
C VAL A 396 3.83 45.27 -36.80
N PHE A 397 3.78 46.22 -35.86
CA PHE A 397 2.57 46.62 -35.15
C PHE A 397 2.21 48.10 -35.30
N GLY A 398 2.99 48.93 -36.00
CA GLY A 398 2.81 50.40 -36.04
C GLY A 398 1.40 50.85 -36.41
N LYS A 399 0.75 50.16 -37.36
CA LYS A 399 -0.65 50.46 -37.78
C LYS A 399 -1.70 50.06 -36.75
N ASN A 400 -1.33 49.21 -35.79
CA ASN A 400 -2.21 48.63 -34.78
C ASN A 400 -1.90 49.14 -33.37
N LEU A 401 -0.86 49.95 -33.16
CA LEU A 401 -0.50 50.46 -31.84
C LEU A 401 -1.57 51.42 -31.30
N ILE A 402 -2.02 51.19 -30.06
CA ILE A 402 -3.00 52.03 -29.35
C ILE A 402 -2.32 52.84 -28.23
N SER A 403 -1.20 52.35 -27.70
CA SER A 403 -0.40 53.03 -26.67
C SER A 403 1.00 53.34 -27.19
N GLU A 404 1.75 54.15 -26.44
CA GLU A 404 3.19 54.26 -26.63
C GLU A 404 3.90 52.93 -26.30
N ILE A 405 5.12 52.78 -26.83
CA ILE A 405 6.01 51.65 -26.55
C ILE A 405 6.86 52.02 -25.33
N GLU A 406 6.52 51.45 -24.19
CA GLU A 406 7.18 51.72 -22.91
C GLU A 406 8.23 50.64 -22.59
N ARG A 407 9.32 51.02 -21.91
CA ARG A 407 10.19 50.05 -21.23
C ARG A 407 9.67 49.81 -19.83
N VAL A 408 9.53 48.55 -19.47
CA VAL A 408 9.07 48.14 -18.13
C VAL A 408 10.06 47.19 -17.51
N HIS A 409 10.29 47.36 -16.21
CA HIS A 409 11.12 46.46 -15.43
C HIS A 409 10.42 45.10 -15.24
N ILE A 410 11.19 44.02 -15.27
CA ILE A 410 10.71 42.66 -15.01
C ILE A 410 11.71 41.88 -14.17
N SER A 411 11.23 41.41 -13.02
CA SER A 411 12.03 40.63 -12.07
C SER A 411 12.03 39.15 -12.41
N ILE A 412 13.04 38.42 -11.91
CA ILE A 412 13.13 36.96 -12.06
C ILE A 412 11.94 36.26 -11.40
N ASP A 413 11.47 36.75 -10.24
CA ASP A 413 10.29 36.22 -9.55
C ASP A 413 9.01 36.32 -10.38
N GLU A 414 8.85 37.40 -11.15
CA GLU A 414 7.72 37.55 -12.07
C GLU A 414 7.82 36.58 -13.24
N ILE A 415 9.03 36.35 -13.76
CA ILE A 415 9.27 35.31 -14.77
C ILE A 415 8.94 33.93 -14.19
N GLU A 416 9.32 33.65 -12.94
CA GLU A 416 9.05 32.36 -12.29
C GLU A 416 7.54 32.13 -12.08
N LYS A 417 6.78 33.15 -11.68
CA LYS A 417 5.36 33.01 -11.35
C LYS A 417 4.43 33.11 -12.57
N ASN A 418 4.91 33.65 -13.70
CA ASN A 418 4.10 33.89 -14.89
C ASN A 418 4.55 33.05 -16.09
N SER A 419 3.70 32.10 -16.51
CA SER A 419 3.97 31.22 -17.67
C SER A 419 4.19 31.97 -18.98
N TYR A 420 3.55 33.13 -19.17
CA TYR A 420 3.70 33.96 -20.37
C TYR A 420 5.12 34.54 -20.46
N PHE A 421 5.64 35.01 -19.33
CA PHE A 421 7.02 35.53 -19.26
C PHE A 421 8.04 34.41 -19.39
N LYS A 422 7.82 33.22 -18.78
CA LYS A 422 8.67 32.05 -19.06
C LYS A 422 8.75 31.75 -20.55
N GLU A 423 7.60 31.74 -21.23
CA GLU A 423 7.54 31.50 -22.67
C GLU A 423 8.28 32.60 -23.46
N LEU A 424 8.10 33.87 -23.10
CA LEU A 424 8.79 35.00 -23.73
C LEU A 424 10.31 34.86 -23.65
N PHE A 425 10.85 34.70 -22.43
CA PHE A 425 12.30 34.62 -22.20
C PHE A 425 12.91 33.33 -22.75
N LEU A 426 12.24 32.19 -22.63
CA LEU A 426 12.74 30.94 -23.19
C LEU A 426 12.79 30.98 -24.73
N LYS A 427 11.76 31.52 -25.38
CA LYS A 427 11.76 31.70 -26.84
C LYS A 427 12.82 32.69 -27.30
N ALA A 428 13.04 33.76 -26.54
CA ALA A 428 14.12 34.72 -26.79
C ALA A 428 15.50 34.04 -26.73
N VAL A 429 15.75 33.23 -25.70
CA VAL A 429 16.99 32.45 -25.58
C VAL A 429 17.17 31.49 -26.76
N LEU A 430 16.13 30.74 -27.12
CA LEU A 430 16.17 29.81 -28.26
C LEU A 430 16.45 30.52 -29.58
N TYR A 431 15.77 31.65 -29.83
CA TYR A 431 15.98 32.47 -31.02
C TYR A 431 17.43 32.95 -31.09
N GLY A 432 17.94 33.55 -30.02
CA GLY A 432 19.30 34.08 -29.98
C GLY A 432 20.37 33.00 -30.21
N ILE A 433 20.26 31.86 -29.52
CA ILE A 433 21.19 30.73 -29.73
C ILE A 433 21.13 30.23 -31.17
N SER A 434 19.93 30.09 -31.74
CA SER A 434 19.75 29.67 -33.14
C SER A 434 20.39 30.62 -34.13
N GLN A 435 20.25 31.93 -33.94
CA GLN A 435 20.88 32.92 -34.83
C GLN A 435 22.42 32.88 -34.75
N ILE A 436 22.98 32.65 -33.56
CA ILE A 436 24.43 32.59 -33.36
C ILE A 436 25.05 31.29 -33.89
N THR A 437 24.34 30.17 -33.73
CA THR A 437 24.88 28.82 -33.98
C THR A 437 24.40 28.20 -35.29
N GLY A 438 23.35 28.76 -35.90
CA GLY A 438 22.71 28.22 -37.10
C GLY A 438 21.80 27.01 -36.86
N LEU A 439 21.55 26.63 -35.60
CA LEU A 439 20.64 25.53 -35.23
C LEU A 439 19.18 25.82 -35.62
N GLY A 440 18.42 24.76 -35.90
CA GLY A 440 16.96 24.87 -36.08
C GLY A 440 16.23 25.01 -34.74
N VAL A 441 15.03 25.59 -34.75
CA VAL A 441 14.22 25.83 -33.54
C VAL A 441 12.81 25.28 -33.70
N ASP A 442 12.35 24.51 -32.72
CA ASP A 442 10.93 24.19 -32.50
C ASP A 442 10.44 24.95 -31.26
N TYR A 443 9.79 26.10 -31.50
CA TYR A 443 9.24 26.95 -30.44
C TYR A 443 8.05 26.33 -29.70
N LYS A 444 7.40 25.29 -30.24
CA LYS A 444 6.24 24.66 -29.60
C LYS A 444 6.65 23.72 -28.48
N ARG A 445 7.80 23.04 -28.64
CA ARG A 445 8.36 22.13 -27.64
C ARG A 445 9.67 22.63 -27.04
N TYR A 446 10.06 23.88 -27.33
CA TYR A 446 11.27 24.52 -26.83
C TYR A 446 12.55 23.74 -27.17
N ARG A 447 12.71 23.33 -28.43
CA ARG A 447 13.85 22.52 -28.85
C ARG A 447 14.78 23.26 -29.80
N LEU A 448 16.08 23.02 -29.64
CA LEU A 448 17.08 23.30 -30.66
C LEU A 448 17.48 21.99 -31.33
N TYR A 449 17.60 21.96 -32.65
CA TYR A 449 17.95 20.74 -33.39
C TYR A 449 19.03 20.99 -34.44
N LYS A 450 19.86 19.96 -34.68
CA LYS A 450 20.86 19.97 -35.75
C LYS A 450 20.15 19.87 -37.09
N LYS A 451 20.57 20.65 -38.08
CA LYS A 451 20.03 20.57 -39.44
C LYS A 451 20.46 19.29 -40.17
N GLU A 452 21.56 18.68 -39.74
CA GLU A 452 22.02 17.38 -40.22
C GLU A 452 21.03 16.27 -39.85
N ILE A 453 20.81 15.34 -40.79
CA ILE A 453 19.91 14.21 -40.60
C ILE A 453 20.64 13.15 -39.78
N TYR A 454 20.05 12.77 -38.64
CA TYR A 454 20.56 11.68 -37.81
C TYR A 454 20.14 10.31 -38.35
N ALA A 455 18.87 10.18 -38.75
CA ALA A 455 18.34 8.95 -39.33
C ALA A 455 17.12 9.24 -40.20
N ASN A 456 16.84 8.36 -41.17
CA ASN A 456 15.61 8.38 -41.95
C ASN A 456 14.94 7.00 -41.84
N LYS A 457 13.68 6.95 -41.38
CA LYS A 457 12.92 5.71 -41.18
C LYS A 457 11.45 5.91 -41.56
N ASN A 458 10.92 5.09 -42.47
CA ASN A 458 9.50 5.11 -42.86
C ASN A 458 8.97 6.52 -43.20
N ASN A 459 9.68 7.28 -44.05
CA ASN A 459 9.35 8.67 -44.41
C ASN A 459 9.33 9.66 -43.22
N VAL A 460 10.04 9.34 -42.14
CA VAL A 460 10.30 10.23 -41.02
C VAL A 460 11.78 10.54 -40.96
N THR A 461 12.13 11.81 -41.17
CA THR A 461 13.47 12.34 -40.97
C THR A 461 13.65 12.69 -39.50
N ILE A 462 14.70 12.17 -38.89
CA ILE A 462 15.03 12.32 -37.48
C ILE A 462 16.30 13.15 -37.37
N HIS A 463 16.27 14.18 -36.53
CA HIS A 463 17.39 15.04 -36.20
C HIS A 463 17.71 14.93 -34.71
N GLU A 464 18.99 15.02 -34.35
CA GLU A 464 19.37 15.19 -32.95
C GLU A 464 18.93 16.57 -32.46
N ALA A 465 18.44 16.64 -31.22
CA ALA A 465 17.95 17.86 -30.62
C ALA A 465 18.28 17.95 -29.13
N ILE A 466 18.08 19.13 -28.56
CA ILE A 466 17.97 19.36 -27.11
C ILE A 466 16.66 20.04 -26.80
N GLU A 467 15.96 19.54 -25.80
CA GLU A 467 14.85 20.24 -25.16
C GLU A 467 15.40 21.21 -24.13
N CYS A 468 14.92 22.44 -24.17
CA CYS A 468 15.42 23.54 -23.37
C CYS A 468 14.36 24.01 -22.38
N GLY A 469 14.79 24.51 -21.22
CA GLY A 469 13.89 24.97 -20.17
C GLY A 469 14.55 25.98 -19.25
N LEU A 470 13.73 26.53 -18.34
CA LEU A 470 14.16 27.48 -17.31
C LEU A 470 13.83 26.93 -15.93
N SER A 471 14.82 26.91 -15.05
CA SER A 471 14.70 26.61 -13.63
C SER A 471 15.15 27.83 -12.82
N PHE A 472 14.55 28.01 -11.65
CA PHE A 472 14.75 29.20 -10.81
C PHE A 472 15.30 28.75 -9.46
N VAL A 473 16.24 29.53 -8.92
CA VAL A 473 16.81 29.30 -7.60
C VAL A 473 16.27 30.42 -6.69
N PRO A 474 15.62 30.09 -5.56
CA PRO A 474 15.07 31.10 -4.68
C PRO A 474 16.14 32.11 -4.24
N GLN A 475 15.78 33.40 -4.23
CA GLN A 475 16.63 34.52 -3.77
C GLN A 475 17.86 34.84 -4.64
N GLU A 476 18.05 34.13 -5.76
CA GLU A 476 19.17 34.38 -6.67
C GLU A 476 18.81 35.34 -7.82
N LYS A 477 19.81 36.12 -8.26
CA LYS A 477 19.66 37.10 -9.36
C LYS A 477 19.91 36.51 -10.75
N TYR A 478 19.92 35.18 -10.89
CA TYR A 478 20.13 34.49 -12.15
C TYR A 478 19.12 33.35 -12.33
N VAL A 479 18.99 32.90 -13.57
CA VAL A 479 18.11 31.79 -13.97
C VAL A 479 19.00 30.63 -14.43
N LEU A 480 18.51 29.40 -14.30
CA LEU A 480 19.19 28.21 -14.79
C LEU A 480 18.56 27.75 -16.11
N PHE A 481 19.32 27.85 -17.20
CA PHE A 481 18.94 27.30 -18.50
C PHE A 481 19.25 25.80 -18.53
N SER A 482 18.23 24.96 -18.68
CA SER A 482 18.36 23.51 -18.71
C SER A 482 18.42 23.00 -20.15
N ILE A 483 19.28 22.01 -20.42
CA ILE A 483 19.33 21.32 -21.72
C ILE A 483 19.18 19.80 -21.55
N THR A 484 18.34 19.17 -22.35
CA THR A 484 18.09 17.72 -22.28
C THR A 484 18.15 17.12 -23.68
N PRO A 485 19.14 16.26 -24.00
CA PRO A 485 19.22 15.57 -25.28
C PRO A 485 17.92 14.86 -25.64
N THR A 486 17.50 15.00 -26.89
CA THR A 486 16.26 14.43 -27.44
C THR A 486 16.38 14.32 -28.96
N VAL A 487 15.27 14.01 -29.63
CA VAL A 487 15.18 13.97 -31.09
C VAL A 487 14.03 14.86 -31.59
N TYR A 488 14.24 15.41 -32.78
CA TYR A 488 13.26 16.18 -33.54
C TYR A 488 12.86 15.42 -34.81
N PHE A 489 11.57 15.44 -35.14
CA PHE A 489 11.01 14.65 -36.23
C PHE A 489 10.41 15.55 -37.30
N ILE A 490 10.75 15.30 -38.55
CA ILE A 490 10.16 15.94 -39.73
C ILE A 490 9.53 14.84 -40.60
N SER A 491 8.26 15.01 -40.96
CA SER A 491 7.57 14.15 -41.91
C SER A 491 6.48 14.95 -42.63
N ASN A 492 6.15 14.54 -43.85
CA ASN A 492 5.05 15.12 -44.62
C ASN A 492 3.68 14.69 -44.07
N ASP A 493 3.63 13.54 -43.37
CA ASP A 493 2.40 12.98 -42.78
C ASP A 493 2.37 13.11 -41.25
N GLN A 494 1.17 12.99 -40.67
CA GLN A 494 1.02 12.98 -39.23
C GLN A 494 1.58 11.69 -38.62
N ILE A 495 2.73 11.80 -37.95
CA ILE A 495 3.39 10.66 -37.30
C ILE A 495 2.61 10.23 -36.05
N LYS A 496 2.21 8.95 -35.98
CA LYS A 496 1.59 8.33 -34.81
C LYS A 496 2.47 8.43 -33.55
N LYS A 497 1.85 8.56 -32.39
CA LYS A 497 2.55 8.78 -31.10
C LYS A 497 3.49 7.61 -30.76
N GLU A 498 3.05 6.39 -31.03
CA GLU A 498 3.76 5.14 -30.74
C GLU A 498 5.08 5.07 -31.51
N ILE A 499 5.07 5.51 -32.78
CA ILE A 499 6.28 5.56 -33.63
C ILE A 499 7.28 6.57 -33.09
N LYS A 500 6.82 7.77 -32.67
CA LYS A 500 7.71 8.77 -32.05
C LYS A 500 8.33 8.24 -30.76
N GLN A 501 7.55 7.54 -29.93
CA GLN A 501 8.04 6.94 -28.70
C GLN A 501 9.09 5.87 -28.99
N GLN A 502 8.79 4.94 -29.91
CA GLN A 502 9.73 3.89 -30.30
C GLN A 502 11.09 4.47 -30.72
N TYR A 503 11.10 5.42 -31.67
CA TYR A 503 12.37 6.00 -32.14
C TYR A 503 13.07 6.85 -31.08
N SER A 504 12.32 7.51 -30.20
CA SER A 504 12.92 8.25 -29.08
C SER A 504 13.58 7.30 -28.08
N HIS A 505 12.95 6.17 -27.75
CA HIS A 505 13.52 5.14 -26.89
C HIS A 505 14.78 4.52 -27.50
N GLU A 506 14.76 4.21 -28.80
CA GLU A 506 15.94 3.68 -29.50
C GLU A 506 17.17 4.61 -29.40
N TYR A 507 16.95 5.93 -29.34
CA TYR A 507 18.00 6.93 -29.16
C TYR A 507 18.40 7.11 -27.69
N LEU A 508 17.42 7.25 -26.78
CA LEU A 508 17.65 7.62 -25.37
C LEU A 508 18.04 6.43 -24.49
N ASP A 509 17.49 5.23 -24.70
CA ASP A 509 17.72 4.07 -23.81
C ASP A 509 19.19 3.62 -23.80
N LYS A 510 19.94 3.97 -24.85
CA LYS A 510 21.38 3.69 -24.98
C LYS A 510 22.25 4.75 -24.29
N MET A 511 21.69 5.87 -23.86
CA MET A 511 22.41 6.97 -23.23
C MET A 511 22.46 6.80 -21.71
N ARG A 512 23.33 5.90 -21.23
CA ARG A 512 23.68 5.84 -19.81
C ARG A 512 24.55 7.04 -19.41
N ASN A 513 24.86 7.19 -18.13
CA ASN A 513 25.49 8.40 -17.55
C ASN A 513 26.69 8.92 -18.35
N GLN A 514 27.63 8.05 -18.76
CA GLN A 514 28.81 8.47 -19.51
C GLN A 514 28.48 8.94 -20.93
N GLN A 515 27.63 8.19 -21.65
CA GLN A 515 27.20 8.55 -23.01
C GLN A 515 26.35 9.82 -23.00
N TYR A 516 25.49 9.97 -21.99
CA TYR A 516 24.66 11.14 -21.78
C TYR A 516 25.51 12.39 -21.49
N GLU A 517 26.50 12.29 -20.61
CA GLU A 517 27.46 13.38 -20.35
C GLU A 517 28.26 13.75 -21.60
N LYS A 518 28.74 12.76 -22.37
CA LYS A 518 29.42 13.00 -23.64
C LYS A 518 28.52 13.78 -24.61
N LYS A 519 27.23 13.40 -24.70
CA LYS A 519 26.25 14.07 -25.56
C LYS A 519 25.92 15.48 -25.07
N LEU A 520 25.79 15.70 -23.76
CA LEU A 520 25.63 17.03 -23.19
C LEU A 520 26.83 17.93 -23.49
N GLN A 521 28.05 17.40 -23.35
CA GLN A 521 29.26 18.16 -23.65
C GLN A 521 29.37 18.51 -25.13
N GLU A 522 28.98 17.59 -26.02
CA GLU A 522 28.87 17.86 -27.47
C GLU A 522 27.92 19.03 -27.74
N TRP A 523 26.74 19.04 -27.14
CA TRP A 523 25.78 20.15 -27.27
C TRP A 523 26.29 21.45 -26.66
N CYS A 524 26.98 21.40 -25.53
CA CYS A 524 27.64 22.57 -24.96
C CYS A 524 28.70 23.13 -25.92
N ASN A 525 29.50 22.27 -26.56
CA ASN A 525 30.50 22.70 -27.53
C ASN A 525 29.85 23.35 -28.75
N ILE A 526 28.74 22.82 -29.25
CA ILE A 526 27.97 23.40 -30.37
C ILE A 526 27.42 24.78 -29.99
N MET A 527 26.84 24.94 -28.80
CA MET A 527 26.21 26.20 -28.40
C MET A 527 27.23 27.28 -28.01
N PHE A 528 28.27 26.91 -27.27
CA PHE A 528 29.17 27.86 -26.60
C PHE A 528 30.54 27.97 -27.27
N ASN A 529 31.00 26.91 -27.96
CA ASN A 529 32.37 26.78 -28.48
C ASN A 529 33.44 27.23 -27.47
N GLY A 530 33.27 26.81 -26.21
CA GLY A 530 34.15 27.16 -25.09
C GLY A 530 34.01 28.59 -24.54
N LYS A 531 33.09 29.42 -25.04
CA LYS A 531 32.90 30.82 -24.61
C LYS A 531 31.49 31.06 -24.04
N ARG A 532 31.37 32.01 -23.11
CA ARG A 532 30.04 32.50 -22.68
C ARG A 532 29.30 33.13 -23.86
N LEU A 533 28.00 32.91 -23.95
CA LEU A 533 27.16 33.61 -24.92
C LEU A 533 26.70 34.94 -24.32
N SER A 534 26.75 35.99 -25.14
CA SER A 534 26.20 37.30 -24.81
C SER A 534 25.57 37.85 -26.09
N PHE A 535 24.26 38.08 -26.08
CA PHE A 535 23.54 38.53 -27.28
C PHE A 535 22.32 39.38 -26.94
N GLU A 536 21.82 40.06 -27.97
CA GLU A 536 20.59 40.84 -27.96
C GLU A 536 19.64 40.29 -29.01
N ILE A 537 18.39 40.73 -28.99
CA ILE A 537 17.40 40.42 -30.02
C ILE A 537 16.88 41.74 -30.58
N PRO A 538 16.97 41.98 -31.91
CA PRO A 538 17.78 41.25 -32.89
C PRO A 538 19.27 41.20 -32.54
N VAL A 539 20.02 40.22 -33.06
CA VAL A 539 21.46 40.07 -32.76
C VAL A 539 22.23 41.31 -33.26
N ASN A 540 23.11 41.85 -32.41
CA ASN A 540 23.91 43.07 -32.67
C ASN A 540 23.08 44.34 -32.92
N SER A 541 21.85 44.42 -32.39
CA SER A 541 20.95 45.56 -32.61
C SER A 541 21.20 46.78 -31.74
N ARG A 542 22.02 46.67 -30.69
CA ARG A 542 22.20 47.68 -29.64
C ARG A 542 20.87 48.01 -28.93
N SER A 543 20.00 47.01 -28.76
CA SER A 543 18.71 47.19 -28.10
C SER A 543 18.86 47.48 -26.60
N GLY A 544 19.97 47.04 -26.00
CA GLY A 544 20.22 47.10 -24.56
C GLY A 544 19.65 45.90 -23.79
N PHE A 545 18.86 45.04 -24.44
CA PHE A 545 18.29 43.84 -23.83
C PHE A 545 19.24 42.65 -23.94
N ILE A 546 20.26 42.63 -23.08
CA ILE A 546 21.36 41.68 -23.16
C ILE A 546 21.05 40.39 -22.39
N PHE A 547 21.05 39.28 -23.11
CA PHE A 547 21.06 37.93 -22.54
C PHE A 547 22.51 37.48 -22.37
N LYS A 548 22.85 36.94 -21.19
CA LYS A 548 24.16 36.30 -20.96
C LYS A 548 23.94 34.88 -20.48
N ILE A 549 24.58 33.92 -21.13
CA ILE A 549 24.51 32.50 -20.78
C ILE A 549 25.93 32.00 -20.57
N SER A 550 26.17 31.43 -19.39
CA SER A 550 27.45 30.83 -19.03
C SER A 550 27.78 29.65 -19.95
N ASN A 551 29.06 29.31 -20.07
CA ASN A 551 29.51 28.04 -20.67
C ASN A 551 29.76 26.94 -19.61
N ASN A 552 29.62 27.29 -18.33
CA ASN A 552 29.79 26.39 -17.21
C ASN A 552 28.46 25.81 -16.75
N ARG A 553 28.46 24.53 -16.40
CA ARG A 553 27.30 23.83 -15.82
C ARG A 553 27.41 23.79 -14.30
N GLY A 554 26.27 23.84 -13.63
CA GLY A 554 26.22 23.69 -12.17
C GLY A 554 26.45 22.25 -11.72
N TYR A 555 26.73 22.09 -10.44
CA TYR A 555 26.95 20.81 -9.77
C TYR A 555 25.98 20.63 -8.61
N ALA A 556 25.73 19.38 -8.25
CA ALA A 556 25.17 19.00 -6.97
C ALA A 556 26.24 18.32 -6.12
N GLU A 557 26.43 18.80 -4.90
CA GLU A 557 27.30 18.16 -3.91
C GLU A 557 26.56 17.03 -3.22
N ILE A 558 27.14 15.84 -3.22
CA ILE A 558 26.54 14.65 -2.60
C ILE A 558 27.31 14.32 -1.34
N HIS A 559 26.61 14.49 -0.21
CA HIS A 559 27.06 14.16 1.13
C HIS A 559 26.89 12.67 1.40
N HIS A 560 27.81 12.05 2.12
CA HIS A 560 27.63 10.68 2.56
C HIS A 560 27.24 10.64 4.03
N CYS A 561 26.09 10.03 4.32
CA CYS A 561 25.61 9.80 5.67
C CYS A 561 25.80 8.30 5.99
N GLY A 562 26.96 7.93 6.53
CA GLY A 562 27.25 6.52 6.85
C GLY A 562 28.71 6.26 7.26
N GLN A 563 28.94 5.12 7.93
CA GLN A 563 30.28 4.61 8.23
C GLN A 563 30.80 3.81 7.03
N GLY A 564 31.88 4.28 6.39
CA GLY A 564 32.52 3.56 5.30
C GLY A 564 33.53 4.42 4.53
N ASN A 565 34.65 3.83 4.14
CA ASN A 565 35.64 4.47 3.27
C ASN A 565 35.12 4.52 1.83
N THR A 566 34.39 5.57 1.47
CA THR A 566 34.07 5.88 0.07
C THR A 566 35.14 6.77 -0.52
N THR A 567 35.57 6.45 -1.75
CA THR A 567 36.52 7.25 -2.52
C THR A 567 35.94 8.64 -2.76
N ILE A 568 36.68 9.67 -2.33
CA ILE A 568 36.38 11.07 -2.64
C ILE A 568 36.76 11.28 -4.10
N TYR A 569 35.77 11.61 -4.94
CA TYR A 569 36.04 12.08 -6.30
C TYR A 569 35.71 13.56 -6.35
N SER A 570 36.73 14.41 -6.48
CA SER A 570 36.58 15.83 -6.78
C SER A 570 36.99 16.08 -8.23
N PRO A 571 36.15 16.75 -9.05
CA PRO A 571 36.58 17.18 -10.38
C PRO A 571 37.80 18.09 -10.27
N LYS A 572 38.80 17.91 -11.15
CA LYS A 572 40.09 18.63 -11.09
C LYS A 572 39.97 20.16 -11.12
N GLU A 573 38.92 20.70 -11.74
CA GLU A 573 38.68 22.14 -11.93
C GLU A 573 37.34 22.60 -11.31
N TYR A 574 36.91 21.94 -10.24
CA TYR A 574 35.65 22.28 -9.60
C TYR A 574 35.74 23.60 -8.80
N ASN A 575 34.72 24.45 -8.95
CA ASN A 575 34.58 25.69 -8.19
C ASN A 575 33.31 25.62 -7.34
N ILE A 576 33.42 25.90 -6.03
CA ILE A 576 32.30 25.86 -5.09
C ILE A 576 31.12 26.78 -5.49
N LYS A 577 31.39 27.87 -6.23
CA LYS A 577 30.35 28.74 -6.79
C LYS A 577 29.48 28.07 -7.87
N GLN A 578 29.85 26.88 -8.32
CA GLN A 578 29.07 26.09 -9.26
C GLN A 578 28.10 25.13 -8.54
N THR A 579 28.15 25.01 -7.22
CA THR A 579 27.17 24.22 -6.47
C THR A 579 25.82 24.89 -6.52
N LEU A 580 24.82 24.16 -7.03
CA LEU A 580 23.42 24.59 -7.10
C LEU A 580 22.56 23.85 -6.07
N TYR A 581 22.90 22.60 -5.78
CA TYR A 581 22.12 21.73 -4.93
C TYR A 581 23.02 20.89 -4.03
N HIS A 582 22.46 20.44 -2.92
CA HIS A 582 23.06 19.41 -2.06
C HIS A 582 22.16 18.17 -2.06
N GLY A 583 22.77 17.00 -1.97
CA GLY A 583 22.07 15.72 -1.88
C GLY A 583 22.78 14.78 -0.93
N ILE A 584 22.16 13.64 -0.65
CA ILE A 584 22.74 12.58 0.17
C ILE A 584 22.88 11.28 -0.61
N HIS A 585 23.97 10.57 -0.34
CA HIS A 585 24.18 9.21 -0.80
C HIS A 585 23.74 8.24 0.30
N ILE A 586 22.63 7.57 0.04
CA ILE A 586 22.13 6.45 0.83
C ILE A 586 22.62 5.16 0.16
N ASN A 587 23.22 4.26 0.94
CA ASN A 587 23.66 2.97 0.42
C ASN A 587 22.46 2.11 0.04
N GLU A 588 22.61 1.26 -0.99
CA GLU A 588 21.57 0.28 -1.32
C GLU A 588 21.34 -0.66 -0.13
N PRO A 589 20.08 -0.99 0.20
CA PRO A 589 19.77 -1.90 1.29
C PRO A 589 20.32 -3.29 0.98
N LYS A 590 20.90 -3.93 1.98
CA LYS A 590 21.41 -5.30 1.83
C LYS A 590 20.27 -6.30 1.91
N LEU A 591 20.31 -7.29 1.02
CA LEU A 591 19.43 -8.42 0.98
C LEU A 591 20.11 -9.61 1.67
N GLU A 592 19.38 -10.34 2.50
CA GLU A 592 19.85 -11.53 3.21
C GLU A 592 19.53 -12.82 2.46
N PHE A 593 20.55 -13.66 2.35
CA PHE A 593 20.56 -14.99 1.74
C PHE A 593 21.22 -16.00 2.69
N ILE A 594 21.30 -17.28 2.29
CA ILE A 594 22.00 -18.32 3.06
C ILE A 594 23.32 -18.71 2.38
N ASN A 595 24.41 -18.61 3.12
CA ASN A 595 25.71 -19.07 2.67
C ASN A 595 25.71 -20.62 2.54
N PRO A 596 26.04 -21.17 1.36
CA PRO A 596 25.95 -22.62 1.12
C PRO A 596 26.95 -23.46 1.91
N TYR A 597 28.08 -22.88 2.35
CA TYR A 597 29.15 -23.62 3.03
C TYR A 597 29.02 -23.63 4.55
N ILE A 598 28.63 -22.49 5.14
CA ILE A 598 28.60 -22.30 6.59
C ILE A 598 27.18 -22.20 7.17
N ASN A 599 26.15 -22.25 6.32
CA ASN A 599 24.72 -22.13 6.66
C ASN A 599 24.38 -20.89 7.52
N LYS A 600 25.12 -19.80 7.33
CA LYS A 600 24.94 -18.50 7.99
C LYS A 600 24.38 -17.45 7.02
N PRO A 601 23.80 -16.34 7.52
CA PRO A 601 23.41 -15.21 6.69
C PRO A 601 24.54 -14.74 5.76
N ALA A 602 24.20 -14.46 4.52
CA ALA A 602 25.04 -13.83 3.52
C ALA A 602 24.32 -12.62 2.93
N TYR A 603 25.06 -11.58 2.54
CA TYR A 603 24.47 -10.32 2.14
C TYR A 603 24.92 -9.90 0.75
N ASP A 604 23.97 -9.40 -0.05
CA ASP A 604 24.22 -8.80 -1.36
C ASP A 604 23.17 -7.70 -1.62
N ASP A 605 23.52 -6.63 -2.33
CA ASP A 605 22.56 -5.56 -2.71
C ASP A 605 21.85 -5.87 -4.04
N ASN A 606 22.38 -6.78 -4.85
CA ASN A 606 21.77 -7.23 -6.09
C ASN A 606 21.12 -8.62 -5.92
N PRO A 607 19.80 -8.75 -6.16
CA PRO A 607 19.09 -10.00 -5.94
C PRO A 607 19.55 -11.14 -6.87
N MET A 608 19.88 -10.84 -8.12
CA MET A 608 20.30 -11.84 -9.11
C MET A 608 21.70 -12.37 -8.78
N ARG A 609 22.62 -11.47 -8.38
CA ARG A 609 23.96 -11.85 -7.94
C ARG A 609 23.92 -12.65 -6.63
N GLY A 610 23.09 -12.19 -5.69
CA GLY A 610 22.85 -12.87 -4.42
C GLY A 610 22.38 -14.31 -4.62
N LEU A 611 21.34 -14.53 -5.44
CA LEU A 611 20.85 -15.88 -5.76
C LEU A 611 21.82 -16.72 -6.61
N SER A 612 22.68 -16.08 -7.41
CA SER A 612 23.68 -16.80 -8.20
C SER A 612 24.84 -17.31 -7.33
N LYS A 613 25.10 -16.66 -6.18
CA LYS A 613 26.22 -16.95 -5.28
C LYS A 613 25.80 -17.70 -4.02
N TYR A 614 24.59 -17.47 -3.54
CA TYR A 614 24.06 -17.94 -2.27
C TYR A 614 22.74 -18.68 -2.47
N ARG A 615 22.32 -19.43 -1.45
CA ARG A 615 21.01 -20.10 -1.47
C ARG A 615 19.90 -19.13 -1.07
N PRO A 616 18.66 -19.36 -1.53
CA PRO A 616 17.49 -18.62 -1.06
C PRO A 616 17.41 -18.54 0.46
N PHE A 617 16.82 -17.46 0.98
CA PHE A 617 16.60 -17.28 2.42
C PHE A 617 15.87 -18.48 3.06
N ASP A 618 14.90 -19.05 2.34
CA ASP A 618 14.13 -20.19 2.83
C ASP A 618 14.86 -21.55 2.76
N ALA A 619 16.10 -21.61 2.27
CA ALA A 619 16.87 -22.85 2.16
C ALA A 619 17.11 -23.55 3.51
N LYS A 620 17.00 -22.83 4.63
CA LYS A 620 17.05 -23.40 5.98
C LYS A 620 15.83 -24.26 6.33
N TYR A 621 14.75 -24.16 5.55
CA TYR A 621 13.46 -24.80 5.81
C TYR A 621 13.09 -25.83 4.73
N PHE A 622 14.05 -26.31 3.94
CA PHE A 622 13.81 -27.28 2.87
C PHE A 622 13.20 -28.61 3.34
N ASP A 623 13.31 -28.95 4.63
CA ASP A 623 12.67 -30.13 5.21
C ASP A 623 11.14 -29.97 5.39
N VAL A 624 10.62 -28.74 5.27
CA VAL A 624 9.21 -28.38 5.52
C VAL A 624 8.46 -28.03 4.23
N PHE A 625 9.17 -27.54 3.21
CA PHE A 625 8.58 -27.18 1.91
C PHE A 625 8.69 -28.33 0.89
N PRO A 626 7.79 -28.40 -0.11
CA PRO A 626 8.00 -29.28 -1.26
C PRO A 626 9.39 -29.01 -1.84
N LYS A 627 10.16 -30.09 -2.04
CA LYS A 627 11.56 -30.00 -2.52
C LYS A 627 11.65 -29.29 -3.86
N ASP A 628 10.64 -29.47 -4.71
CA ASP A 628 10.61 -28.97 -6.09
C ASP A 628 9.38 -28.07 -6.34
N VAL A 629 9.52 -27.12 -7.26
CA VAL A 629 8.43 -26.24 -7.71
C VAL A 629 7.69 -26.91 -8.86
N CYS A 630 6.43 -27.26 -8.64
CA CYS A 630 5.57 -27.87 -9.65
C CYS A 630 4.74 -26.82 -10.39
N ILE A 631 4.72 -26.89 -11.72
CA ILE A 631 3.87 -26.02 -12.55
C ILE A 631 2.85 -26.84 -13.35
N GLY A 632 1.70 -26.23 -13.60
CA GLY A 632 0.68 -26.72 -14.53
C GLY A 632 0.53 -25.74 -15.68
N SER A 633 0.03 -26.20 -16.83
CA SER A 633 -0.12 -25.35 -18.01
C SER A 633 -1.53 -25.41 -18.55
N ILE A 634 -2.11 -24.24 -18.84
CA ILE A 634 -3.34 -24.11 -19.61
C ILE A 634 -3.01 -23.26 -20.84
N CYS A 635 -3.09 -23.90 -22.01
CA CYS A 635 -2.62 -23.32 -23.27
C CYS A 635 -3.55 -23.74 -24.42
N PRO A 636 -3.80 -22.87 -25.43
CA PRO A 636 -4.42 -23.31 -26.68
C PRO A 636 -3.61 -24.41 -27.35
N ALA A 637 -4.28 -25.39 -27.95
CA ALA A 637 -3.65 -26.57 -28.55
C ALA A 637 -2.58 -26.21 -29.60
N SER A 638 -2.85 -25.20 -30.44
CA SER A 638 -1.91 -24.76 -31.49
C SER A 638 -0.60 -24.16 -30.96
N TYR A 639 -0.57 -23.72 -29.69
CA TYR A 639 0.60 -23.09 -29.06
C TYR A 639 1.37 -24.03 -28.13
N SER A 640 0.87 -25.25 -27.85
CA SER A 640 1.41 -26.12 -26.81
C SER A 640 2.91 -26.42 -26.97
N SER A 641 3.37 -26.76 -28.18
CA SER A 641 4.79 -27.05 -28.44
C SER A 641 5.68 -25.83 -28.18
N LYS A 642 5.31 -24.68 -28.76
CA LYS A 642 6.06 -23.43 -28.64
C LYS A 642 6.11 -22.92 -27.20
N PHE A 643 4.99 -23.01 -26.49
CA PHE A 643 4.92 -22.59 -25.10
C PHE A 643 5.72 -23.52 -24.19
N SER A 644 5.71 -24.83 -24.45
CA SER A 644 6.55 -25.79 -23.73
C SER A 644 8.04 -25.47 -23.90
N GLU A 645 8.49 -25.23 -25.13
CA GLU A 645 9.89 -24.83 -25.40
C GLU A 645 10.27 -23.53 -24.67
N PHE A 646 9.38 -22.53 -24.70
CA PHE A 646 9.57 -21.28 -23.98
C PHE A 646 9.74 -21.49 -22.47
N ILE A 647 8.99 -22.40 -21.84
CA ILE A 647 9.11 -22.65 -20.40
C ILE A 647 10.35 -23.51 -20.11
N LYS A 648 10.67 -24.51 -20.95
CA LYS A 648 11.83 -25.40 -20.79
C LYS A 648 13.16 -24.65 -20.73
N ARG A 649 13.26 -23.46 -21.37
CA ARG A 649 14.43 -22.59 -21.26
C ARG A 649 14.75 -22.13 -19.84
N LEU A 650 13.79 -22.16 -18.91
CA LEU A 650 14.05 -21.80 -17.51
C LEU A 650 15.03 -22.78 -16.83
N ASN A 651 15.26 -23.97 -17.40
CA ASN A 651 16.27 -24.91 -16.93
C ASN A 651 17.62 -24.76 -17.63
N SER A 652 17.77 -23.85 -18.60
CA SER A 652 19.04 -23.62 -19.30
C SER A 652 19.76 -22.36 -18.83
N THR A 653 21.03 -22.24 -19.19
CA THR A 653 21.81 -21.01 -18.96
C THR A 653 21.59 -20.01 -20.10
N ILE A 654 21.32 -18.76 -19.75
CA ILE A 654 21.07 -17.66 -20.70
C ILE A 654 22.00 -16.50 -20.35
N SER A 655 22.75 -16.05 -21.35
CA SER A 655 23.71 -14.96 -21.16
C SER A 655 23.03 -13.60 -21.06
N ALA A 656 23.45 -12.81 -20.07
CA ALA A 656 23.11 -11.39 -20.01
C ALA A 656 23.95 -10.59 -21.01
N ASP A 657 23.50 -9.38 -21.35
CA ASP A 657 24.30 -8.42 -22.10
C ASP A 657 25.58 -8.06 -21.31
N LYS A 658 26.73 -8.11 -21.97
CA LYS A 658 28.04 -7.81 -21.39
C LYS A 658 28.14 -6.37 -20.86
N LEU A 659 27.28 -5.48 -21.33
CA LEU A 659 27.22 -4.07 -20.92
C LEU A 659 26.28 -3.81 -19.71
N SER A 660 25.63 -4.84 -19.17
CA SER A 660 24.70 -4.68 -18.05
C SER A 660 25.40 -4.81 -16.70
N ASP A 661 25.41 -3.73 -15.92
CA ASP A 661 25.93 -3.73 -14.54
C ASP A 661 24.93 -4.33 -13.52
N TYR A 662 23.66 -4.49 -13.92
CA TYR A 662 22.58 -4.93 -13.04
C TYR A 662 22.09 -6.35 -13.32
N VAL A 663 21.92 -6.71 -14.60
CA VAL A 663 21.38 -8.02 -15.01
C VAL A 663 22.52 -9.03 -15.10
N HIS A 664 22.45 -10.10 -14.33
CA HIS A 664 23.43 -11.18 -14.33
C HIS A 664 23.00 -12.35 -15.24
N HIS A 665 23.95 -13.21 -15.63
CA HIS A 665 23.65 -14.45 -16.36
C HIS A 665 22.60 -15.27 -15.60
N TYR A 666 21.58 -15.74 -16.31
CA TYR A 666 20.60 -16.67 -15.77
C TYR A 666 21.19 -18.08 -15.85
N THR A 667 21.47 -18.73 -14.73
CA THR A 667 22.19 -20.03 -14.70
C THR A 667 21.28 -21.26 -14.64
N GLY A 668 19.96 -21.06 -14.86
CA GLY A 668 18.95 -22.11 -14.76
C GLY A 668 18.30 -22.18 -13.37
N PHE A 669 17.01 -22.52 -13.33
CA PHE A 669 16.17 -22.46 -12.14
C PHE A 669 16.77 -23.25 -10.96
N SER A 670 17.24 -24.47 -11.23
CA SER A 670 17.80 -25.34 -10.19
C SER A 670 19.06 -24.78 -9.55
N ASN A 671 19.90 -24.08 -10.31
CA ASN A 671 21.13 -23.50 -9.77
C ASN A 671 20.83 -22.25 -8.95
N ILE A 672 19.87 -21.43 -9.41
CA ILE A 672 19.50 -20.16 -8.78
C ILE A 672 18.74 -20.38 -7.47
N TYR A 673 17.80 -21.33 -7.44
CA TYR A 673 16.90 -21.52 -6.29
C TYR A 673 17.22 -22.76 -5.47
N ASN A 674 18.22 -23.55 -5.87
CA ASN A 674 18.64 -24.77 -5.18
C ASN A 674 17.48 -25.79 -5.00
N CYS A 675 16.55 -25.83 -5.97
CA CYS A 675 15.40 -26.76 -6.08
C CYS A 675 15.00 -26.93 -7.55
N ARG A 676 14.39 -28.06 -7.95
CA ARG A 676 14.02 -28.28 -9.35
C ARG A 676 12.73 -27.52 -9.72
N LEU A 677 12.59 -27.22 -11.00
CA LEU A 677 11.35 -26.78 -11.61
C LEU A 677 10.77 -27.94 -12.42
N GLU A 678 9.67 -28.53 -11.95
CA GLU A 678 8.98 -29.61 -12.65
C GLU A 678 8.10 -29.03 -13.76
N ILE A 679 8.63 -29.00 -14.98
CA ILE A 679 7.90 -28.54 -16.17
C ILE A 679 7.15 -29.73 -16.78
N PRO A 680 5.81 -29.66 -16.92
CA PRO A 680 5.03 -30.77 -17.46
C PRO A 680 5.25 -30.93 -18.97
N GLU A 681 5.27 -32.18 -19.42
CA GLU A 681 5.21 -32.50 -20.85
C GLU A 681 3.82 -32.21 -21.40
N THR A 682 3.71 -31.88 -22.70
CA THR A 682 2.46 -31.43 -23.34
C THR A 682 1.35 -32.48 -23.37
N HIS A 683 1.70 -33.75 -23.16
CA HIS A 683 0.77 -34.89 -23.10
C HIS A 683 0.51 -35.37 -21.66
N SER A 684 1.11 -34.72 -20.66
CA SER A 684 0.90 -35.08 -19.26
C SER A 684 -0.42 -34.54 -18.73
N GLU A 685 -0.93 -35.16 -17.67
CA GLU A 685 -2.13 -34.73 -16.94
C GLU A 685 -2.02 -33.30 -16.35
N LYS A 686 -0.80 -32.77 -16.19
CA LYS A 686 -0.53 -31.39 -15.73
C LYS A 686 -0.58 -30.35 -16.88
N TRP A 687 -0.83 -30.77 -18.12
CA TRP A 687 -0.94 -29.90 -19.30
C TRP A 687 -2.34 -29.96 -19.94
N VAL A 688 -3.09 -28.87 -19.83
CA VAL A 688 -4.43 -28.75 -20.39
C VAL A 688 -4.39 -27.96 -21.69
N SER A 689 -4.74 -28.64 -22.78
CA SER A 689 -4.93 -27.99 -24.09
C SER A 689 -6.38 -27.55 -24.24
N ILE A 690 -6.61 -26.26 -24.45
CA ILE A 690 -7.95 -25.68 -24.66
C ILE A 690 -8.15 -25.20 -26.11
N ASN A 691 -9.40 -24.94 -26.48
CA ASN A 691 -9.78 -24.54 -27.83
C ASN A 691 -9.13 -23.20 -28.22
N ASP A 692 -8.51 -23.15 -29.41
CA ASP A 692 -7.91 -21.94 -29.99
C ASP A 692 -8.93 -20.83 -30.24
N ASN A 693 -10.19 -21.20 -30.53
CA ASN A 693 -11.30 -20.29 -30.83
C ASN A 693 -12.46 -20.47 -29.84
N PRO A 694 -12.41 -19.80 -28.68
CA PRO A 694 -13.47 -19.86 -27.67
C PRO A 694 -14.80 -19.33 -28.18
N LYS A 695 -15.91 -19.89 -27.70
CA LYS A 695 -17.27 -19.45 -28.11
C LYS A 695 -17.61 -18.03 -27.61
N SER A 696 -17.08 -17.66 -26.45
CA SER A 696 -17.26 -16.33 -25.84
C SER A 696 -16.21 -16.09 -24.77
N ALA A 697 -16.05 -14.83 -24.35
CA ALA A 697 -15.15 -14.44 -23.26
C ALA A 697 -15.49 -15.14 -21.93
N ILE A 698 -16.79 -15.25 -21.61
CA ILE A 698 -17.28 -15.93 -20.40
C ILE A 698 -17.00 -17.44 -20.50
N ASN A 699 -17.22 -18.05 -21.66
CA ASN A 699 -16.92 -19.46 -21.86
C ASN A 699 -15.43 -19.75 -21.68
N LEU A 700 -14.55 -18.93 -22.28
CA LEU A 700 -13.10 -19.02 -22.10
C LEU A 700 -12.72 -18.96 -20.61
N ALA A 701 -13.23 -17.95 -19.90
CA ALA A 701 -12.93 -17.74 -18.48
C ALA A 701 -13.37 -18.93 -17.62
N LYS A 702 -14.60 -19.44 -17.84
CA LYS A 702 -15.12 -20.60 -17.14
C LYS A 702 -14.28 -21.84 -17.40
N THR A 703 -13.92 -22.12 -18.66
CA THR A 703 -13.06 -23.26 -19.01
C THR A 703 -11.72 -23.19 -18.29
N ILE A 704 -11.04 -22.02 -18.34
CA ILE A 704 -9.75 -21.85 -17.64
C ILE A 704 -9.91 -22.04 -16.11
N CYS A 705 -10.99 -21.51 -15.53
CA CYS A 705 -11.24 -21.63 -14.09
C CYS A 705 -11.53 -23.08 -13.68
N THR A 706 -12.39 -23.79 -14.40
CA THR A 706 -12.72 -25.19 -14.13
C THR A 706 -11.51 -26.09 -14.27
N GLU A 707 -10.75 -25.98 -15.36
CA GLU A 707 -9.56 -26.81 -15.54
C GLU A 707 -8.44 -26.44 -14.57
N GLY A 708 -8.28 -25.16 -14.25
CA GLY A 708 -7.33 -24.72 -13.24
C GLY A 708 -7.66 -25.25 -11.84
N GLN A 709 -8.94 -25.21 -11.45
CA GLN A 709 -9.39 -25.80 -10.19
C GLN A 709 -9.09 -27.29 -10.12
N LYS A 710 -9.46 -28.06 -11.16
CA LYS A 710 -9.16 -29.50 -11.24
C LYS A 710 -7.67 -29.79 -11.05
N LEU A 711 -6.81 -29.07 -11.77
CA LEU A 711 -5.35 -29.21 -11.63
C LEU A 711 -4.88 -28.90 -10.21
N SER A 712 -5.43 -27.87 -9.56
CA SER A 712 -5.03 -27.50 -8.20
C SER A 712 -5.49 -28.50 -7.14
N GLU A 713 -6.65 -29.14 -7.34
CA GLU A 713 -7.18 -30.19 -6.47
C GLU A 713 -6.38 -31.48 -6.62
N GLN A 714 -5.99 -31.83 -7.85
CA GLN A 714 -5.19 -33.02 -8.14
C GLN A 714 -3.71 -32.85 -7.73
N PHE A 715 -3.16 -31.64 -7.87
CA PHE A 715 -1.76 -31.32 -7.59
C PHE A 715 -1.65 -30.14 -6.59
N PRO A 716 -1.74 -30.40 -5.28
CA PRO A 716 -1.63 -29.36 -4.26
C PRO A 716 -0.32 -28.56 -4.38
N GLY A 717 -0.42 -27.23 -4.33
CA GLY A 717 0.73 -26.32 -4.41
C GLY A 717 1.24 -26.03 -5.84
N ILE A 718 0.55 -26.52 -6.87
CA ILE A 718 0.89 -26.24 -8.28
C ILE A 718 0.76 -24.75 -8.63
N VAL A 719 1.72 -24.21 -9.39
CA VAL A 719 1.61 -22.88 -9.99
C VAL A 719 1.11 -23.01 -11.43
N LEU A 720 -0.08 -22.48 -11.71
CA LEU A 720 -0.71 -22.59 -13.02
C LEU A 720 -0.24 -21.48 -13.97
N LEU A 721 0.43 -21.87 -15.04
CA LEU A 721 0.75 -21.02 -16.17
C LEU A 721 -0.44 -20.95 -17.12
N ILE A 722 -0.89 -19.74 -17.44
CA ILE A 722 -2.00 -19.49 -18.37
C ILE A 722 -1.46 -18.71 -19.55
N PHE A 723 -1.45 -19.32 -20.73
CA PHE A 723 -1.02 -18.68 -21.96
C PHE A 723 -2.16 -17.92 -22.63
N ILE A 724 -1.92 -16.66 -23.00
CA ILE A 724 -2.90 -15.80 -23.67
C ILE A 724 -2.39 -15.42 -25.08
N PRO A 725 -2.91 -16.04 -26.16
CA PRO A 725 -2.60 -15.65 -27.52
C PRO A 725 -3.17 -14.28 -27.90
N ASN A 726 -2.62 -13.69 -28.95
CA ASN A 726 -3.13 -12.45 -29.55
C ASN A 726 -4.49 -12.65 -30.23
N SER A 727 -4.77 -13.86 -30.71
CA SER A 727 -6.07 -14.25 -31.27
C SER A 727 -7.22 -14.07 -30.27
N TRP A 728 -6.94 -14.10 -28.97
CA TRP A 728 -7.95 -13.88 -27.91
C TRP A 728 -8.19 -12.43 -27.55
N SER A 729 -7.63 -11.45 -28.27
CA SER A 729 -7.80 -10.02 -27.99
C SER A 729 -9.25 -9.61 -27.75
N ASN A 730 -10.19 -10.10 -28.57
CA ASN A 730 -11.63 -9.82 -28.45
C ASN A 730 -12.31 -10.47 -27.23
N TYR A 731 -11.66 -11.42 -26.55
CA TYR A 731 -12.17 -12.10 -25.36
C TYR A 731 -11.58 -11.57 -24.06
N ARG A 732 -10.59 -10.68 -24.12
CA ARG A 732 -9.88 -10.19 -22.92
C ARG A 732 -10.76 -9.25 -22.10
N GLN A 733 -11.49 -8.36 -22.75
CA GLN A 733 -12.36 -7.38 -22.11
C GLN A 733 -13.58 -7.12 -22.99
N PHE A 734 -14.72 -6.90 -22.36
CA PHE A 734 -15.89 -6.33 -23.03
C PHE A 734 -16.65 -5.42 -22.06
N ASN A 735 -17.40 -4.50 -22.63
CA ASN A 735 -18.31 -3.63 -21.89
C ASN A 735 -19.64 -3.60 -22.65
N TYR A 736 -20.69 -4.13 -22.02
CA TYR A 736 -22.02 -4.23 -22.63
C TYR A 736 -23.08 -3.86 -21.59
N HIS A 737 -23.91 -2.85 -21.90
CA HIS A 737 -24.98 -2.33 -21.02
C HIS A 737 -24.58 -2.08 -19.55
N GLY A 738 -23.36 -1.63 -19.30
CA GLY A 738 -22.87 -1.31 -17.95
C GLY A 738 -22.20 -2.47 -17.22
N GLU A 739 -22.25 -3.69 -17.76
CA GLU A 739 -21.44 -4.81 -17.29
C GLU A 739 -20.05 -4.77 -17.93
N THR A 740 -19.03 -4.60 -17.09
CA THR A 740 -17.62 -4.65 -17.50
C THR A 740 -17.03 -6.00 -17.14
N PHE A 741 -16.45 -6.68 -18.13
CA PHE A 741 -15.72 -7.93 -17.93
C PHE A 741 -14.24 -7.75 -18.26
N ASP A 742 -13.39 -8.36 -17.45
CA ASP A 742 -11.96 -8.50 -17.69
C ASP A 742 -11.54 -9.93 -17.36
N LEU A 743 -10.99 -10.63 -18.36
CA LEU A 743 -10.61 -12.04 -18.28
C LEU A 743 -9.56 -12.30 -17.19
N HIS A 744 -8.56 -11.42 -17.10
CA HIS A 744 -7.48 -11.55 -16.11
C HIS A 744 -8.04 -11.41 -14.69
N ASN A 745 -8.84 -10.38 -14.44
CA ASN A 745 -9.42 -10.11 -13.12
C ASN A 745 -10.40 -11.21 -12.70
N TYR A 746 -11.21 -11.70 -13.63
CA TYR A 746 -12.15 -12.80 -13.36
C TYR A 746 -11.42 -14.06 -12.90
N ILE A 747 -10.41 -14.50 -13.66
CA ILE A 747 -9.64 -15.71 -13.34
C ILE A 747 -8.86 -15.51 -12.02
N LYS A 748 -8.27 -14.33 -11.81
CA LYS A 748 -7.55 -14.02 -10.56
C LYS A 748 -8.47 -14.06 -9.33
N ALA A 749 -9.68 -13.49 -9.43
CA ALA A 749 -10.65 -13.52 -8.36
C ALA A 749 -11.10 -14.96 -8.05
N PHE A 750 -11.39 -15.74 -9.09
CA PHE A 750 -11.74 -17.15 -8.95
C PHE A 750 -10.62 -17.97 -8.29
N ALA A 751 -9.38 -17.79 -8.76
CA ALA A 751 -8.20 -18.47 -8.23
C ALA A 751 -7.95 -18.15 -6.75
N ALA A 752 -8.15 -16.89 -6.34
CA ALA A 752 -8.03 -16.48 -4.95
C ALA A 752 -9.10 -17.14 -4.05
N GLN A 753 -10.35 -17.24 -4.54
CA GLN A 753 -11.44 -17.90 -3.81
C GLN A 753 -11.18 -19.42 -3.63
N HIS A 754 -10.59 -20.06 -4.63
CA HIS A 754 -10.32 -21.49 -4.66
C HIS A 754 -8.87 -21.85 -4.26
N ARG A 755 -8.11 -20.87 -3.74
CA ARG A 755 -6.77 -21.03 -3.14
C ARG A 755 -5.70 -21.66 -4.04
N PHE A 756 -5.68 -21.30 -5.33
CA PHE A 756 -4.60 -21.71 -6.25
C PHE A 756 -3.90 -20.51 -6.90
N THR A 757 -2.64 -20.71 -7.30
CA THR A 757 -1.79 -19.64 -7.80
C THR A 757 -1.67 -19.64 -9.32
N THR A 758 -1.77 -18.47 -9.94
CA THR A 758 -1.74 -18.31 -11.40
C THR A 758 -0.65 -17.34 -11.88
N GLN A 759 -0.06 -17.61 -13.04
CA GLN A 759 0.87 -16.75 -13.75
C GLN A 759 0.48 -16.67 -15.23
N PHE A 760 0.13 -15.47 -15.69
CA PHE A 760 -0.23 -15.23 -17.08
C PHE A 760 1.01 -14.97 -17.92
N ILE A 761 1.03 -15.49 -19.15
CA ILE A 761 2.07 -15.23 -20.14
C ILE A 761 1.37 -14.88 -21.45
N GLU A 762 1.64 -13.68 -21.98
CA GLU A 762 1.10 -13.25 -23.26
C GLU A 762 1.99 -13.69 -24.42
N GLU A 763 1.40 -13.91 -25.59
CA GLU A 763 2.12 -14.32 -26.78
C GLU A 763 3.31 -13.41 -27.14
N LYS A 764 3.17 -12.08 -26.97
CA LYS A 764 4.27 -11.13 -27.24
C LYS A 764 5.55 -11.44 -26.45
N THR A 765 5.42 -12.00 -25.24
CA THR A 765 6.54 -12.34 -24.35
C THR A 765 7.41 -13.46 -24.91
N LEU A 766 6.85 -14.33 -25.77
CA LEU A 766 7.60 -15.43 -26.39
C LEU A 766 8.65 -14.92 -27.40
N TYR A 767 8.43 -13.74 -27.97
CA TYR A 767 9.25 -13.17 -29.05
C TYR A 767 10.07 -11.95 -28.61
N ASP A 768 10.02 -11.60 -27.32
CA ASP A 768 10.72 -10.45 -26.79
C ASP A 768 12.24 -10.69 -26.80
N LYS A 769 13.01 -9.63 -27.04
CA LYS A 769 14.48 -9.67 -27.12
C LYS A 769 15.13 -9.77 -25.74
N MET A 770 14.43 -9.41 -24.67
CA MET A 770 14.93 -9.42 -23.28
C MET A 770 14.88 -10.83 -22.67
N VAL A 771 15.48 -11.81 -23.35
CA VAL A 771 15.35 -13.24 -23.03
C VAL A 771 15.89 -13.56 -21.64
N CYS A 772 17.03 -12.97 -21.25
CA CYS A 772 17.67 -13.21 -19.96
C CYS A 772 16.83 -12.62 -18.81
N GLU A 773 16.37 -11.38 -18.97
CA GLU A 773 15.57 -10.66 -17.99
C GLU A 773 14.22 -11.33 -17.77
N ILE A 774 13.54 -11.72 -18.85
CA ILE A 774 12.27 -12.45 -18.75
C ILE A 774 12.46 -13.77 -18.00
N SER A 775 13.60 -14.45 -18.20
CA SER A 775 13.89 -15.71 -17.49
C SER A 775 14.13 -15.48 -15.99
N TRP A 776 14.85 -14.42 -15.62
CA TRP A 776 14.95 -13.99 -14.22
C TRP A 776 13.60 -13.66 -13.60
N TRP A 777 12.81 -12.80 -14.25
CA TRP A 777 11.52 -12.35 -13.70
C TRP A 777 10.50 -13.48 -13.61
N LEU A 778 10.41 -14.33 -14.64
CA LEU A 778 9.47 -15.45 -14.66
C LEU A 778 9.86 -16.51 -13.63
N SER A 779 11.15 -16.87 -13.54
CA SER A 779 11.62 -17.84 -12.53
C SER A 779 11.36 -17.35 -11.10
N LEU A 780 11.64 -16.07 -10.82
CA LEU A 780 11.36 -15.46 -9.52
C LEU A 780 9.88 -15.47 -9.20
N ALA A 781 9.04 -15.09 -10.18
CA ALA A 781 7.60 -15.11 -10.01
C ALA A 781 7.08 -16.52 -9.71
N LEU A 782 7.59 -17.56 -10.39
CA LEU A 782 7.22 -18.95 -10.14
C LEU A 782 7.66 -19.41 -8.74
N PHE A 783 8.89 -19.09 -8.34
CA PHE A 783 9.42 -19.44 -7.02
C PHE A 783 8.56 -18.83 -5.89
N VAL A 784 8.32 -17.50 -5.94
CA VAL A 784 7.51 -16.81 -4.92
C VAL A 784 6.06 -17.28 -4.93
N LYS A 785 5.49 -17.58 -6.10
CA LYS A 785 4.12 -18.11 -6.25
C LYS A 785 3.94 -19.53 -5.76
N ALA A 786 5.03 -20.28 -5.65
CA ALA A 786 5.09 -21.55 -4.93
C ALA A 786 5.30 -21.36 -3.42
N LEU A 787 5.02 -20.15 -2.89
CA LEU A 787 5.13 -19.77 -1.48
C LEU A 787 6.57 -19.84 -0.92
N ARG A 788 7.56 -19.65 -1.80
CA ARG A 788 8.98 -19.66 -1.44
C ARG A 788 9.52 -18.26 -1.23
N THR A 789 10.53 -18.11 -0.37
CA THR A 789 11.15 -16.80 -0.03
C THR A 789 12.58 -16.74 -0.53
N PRO A 790 12.86 -15.95 -1.59
CA PRO A 790 14.18 -15.93 -2.21
C PRO A 790 15.21 -15.15 -1.38
N TRP A 791 14.81 -14.02 -0.78
CA TRP A 791 15.64 -13.19 0.11
C TRP A 791 14.77 -12.32 1.00
N THR A 792 15.38 -11.69 2.01
CA THR A 792 14.75 -10.70 2.90
C THR A 792 15.63 -9.44 3.01
N LEU A 793 15.14 -8.38 3.66
CA LEU A 793 15.96 -7.22 4.00
C LEU A 793 16.80 -7.51 5.26
N ALA A 794 18.09 -7.15 5.23
CA ALA A 794 19.04 -7.45 6.32
C ALA A 794 19.04 -6.40 7.46
N ASP A 795 18.88 -5.12 7.12
CA ASP A 795 19.32 -4.00 7.98
C ASP A 795 18.19 -3.04 8.36
N LEU A 796 17.05 -3.55 8.83
CA LEU A 796 15.97 -2.71 9.35
C LEU A 796 15.71 -3.00 10.83
N ASP A 797 15.29 -1.96 11.56
CA ASP A 797 14.99 -2.04 13.00
C ASP A 797 13.89 -3.09 13.27
N GLN A 798 14.24 -4.13 14.04
CA GLN A 798 13.35 -5.24 14.32
C GLN A 798 12.13 -4.86 15.18
N ASN A 799 12.16 -3.69 15.82
CA ASN A 799 11.02 -3.16 16.57
C ASN A 799 10.08 -2.32 15.68
N THR A 800 10.35 -2.24 14.37
CA THR A 800 9.55 -1.47 13.42
C THR A 800 8.70 -2.38 12.54
N ALA A 801 7.42 -2.03 12.39
CA ALA A 801 6.50 -2.60 11.41
C ALA A 801 6.04 -1.53 10.42
N TYR A 802 5.88 -1.91 9.16
CA TYR A 802 5.49 -1.00 8.09
C TYR A 802 4.06 -1.27 7.66
N ALA A 803 3.17 -0.28 7.82
CA ALA A 803 1.80 -0.36 7.34
C ALA A 803 1.66 0.33 5.98
N GLY A 804 1.41 -0.47 4.93
CA GLY A 804 1.08 0.02 3.60
C GLY A 804 -0.42 0.22 3.45
N ILE A 805 -0.85 1.43 3.10
CA ILE A 805 -2.25 1.75 2.84
C ILE A 805 -2.41 2.06 1.35
N GLY A 806 -3.32 1.36 0.69
CA GLY A 806 -3.68 1.59 -0.70
C GLY A 806 -5.18 1.71 -0.88
N TYR A 807 -5.61 2.18 -2.05
CA TYR A 807 -7.02 2.28 -2.40
C TYR A 807 -7.25 1.93 -3.87
N SER A 808 -8.38 1.26 -4.11
CA SER A 808 -8.89 0.92 -5.43
C SER A 808 -10.25 1.59 -5.62
N ILE A 809 -10.46 2.22 -6.77
CA ILE A 809 -11.67 2.96 -7.09
C ILE A 809 -12.40 2.27 -8.24
N LYS A 810 -13.64 1.84 -7.99
CA LYS A 810 -14.56 1.44 -9.07
C LYS A 810 -15.39 2.67 -9.48
N LYS A 811 -15.41 3.01 -10.76
CA LYS A 811 -16.15 4.17 -11.31
C LYS A 811 -17.36 3.70 -12.13
N GLN A 812 -18.47 4.42 -12.04
CA GLN A 812 -19.62 4.27 -12.93
C GLN A 812 -19.35 4.88 -14.32
N TYR A 813 -20.21 4.58 -15.29
CA TYR A 813 -20.16 5.14 -16.65
C TYR A 813 -20.19 6.68 -16.69
N SER A 814 -20.87 7.31 -15.72
CA SER A 814 -20.89 8.77 -15.52
C SER A 814 -19.57 9.37 -15.02
N GLY A 815 -18.58 8.53 -14.70
CA GLY A 815 -17.30 8.94 -14.10
C GLY A 815 -17.37 9.28 -12.61
N LYS A 816 -18.50 8.97 -11.94
CA LYS A 816 -18.67 9.05 -10.48
C LYS A 816 -18.10 7.78 -9.83
N ALA A 817 -17.34 7.92 -8.74
CA ALA A 817 -16.84 6.78 -7.99
C ALA A 817 -18.01 6.05 -7.30
N GLU A 818 -18.12 4.74 -7.52
CA GLU A 818 -19.18 3.87 -7.01
C GLU A 818 -18.76 3.20 -5.70
N VAL A 819 -17.55 2.65 -5.67
CA VAL A 819 -17.00 1.92 -4.53
C VAL A 819 -15.53 2.28 -4.40
N VAL A 820 -15.13 2.70 -3.21
CA VAL A 820 -13.73 2.85 -2.83
C VAL A 820 -13.39 1.71 -1.89
N LEU A 821 -12.42 0.89 -2.27
CA LEU A 821 -11.90 -0.20 -1.45
C LEU A 821 -10.53 0.21 -0.92
N GLY A 822 -10.38 0.30 0.39
CA GLY A 822 -9.08 0.45 1.05
C GLY A 822 -8.41 -0.90 1.22
N CYS A 823 -7.10 -0.98 1.01
CA CYS A 823 -6.28 -2.13 1.39
C CYS A 823 -5.19 -1.75 2.40
N SER A 824 -5.04 -2.56 3.45
CA SER A 824 -3.96 -2.43 4.43
C SER A 824 -3.08 -3.66 4.36
N HIS A 825 -1.77 -3.43 4.22
CA HIS A 825 -0.74 -4.44 4.35
C HIS A 825 0.13 -4.11 5.55
N ILE A 826 0.60 -5.12 6.26
CA ILE A 826 1.63 -4.95 7.28
C ILE A 826 2.83 -5.79 6.89
N TYR A 827 4.01 -5.19 6.94
CA TYR A 827 5.28 -5.84 6.72
C TYR A 827 6.14 -5.74 7.99
N ASN A 828 6.89 -6.79 8.31
CA ASN A 828 7.93 -6.69 9.32
C ASN A 828 9.17 -5.95 8.76
N ALA A 829 10.16 -5.72 9.63
CA ALA A 829 11.44 -5.13 9.27
C ALA A 829 12.15 -5.87 8.10
N GLN A 830 11.88 -7.15 7.90
CA GLN A 830 12.51 -7.94 6.84
C GLN A 830 11.77 -7.86 5.50
N GLY A 831 10.70 -7.06 5.43
CA GLY A 831 9.86 -6.90 4.24
C GLY A 831 8.87 -8.06 4.01
N GLN A 832 8.70 -8.94 4.99
CA GLN A 832 7.78 -10.07 4.89
C GLN A 832 6.36 -9.61 5.21
N GLY A 833 5.42 -9.92 4.33
CA GLY A 833 4.00 -9.60 4.52
C GLY A 833 3.41 -10.41 5.67
N LEU A 834 2.95 -9.72 6.72
CA LEU A 834 2.30 -10.33 7.86
C LEU A 834 0.82 -10.58 7.58
N ARG A 835 0.08 -9.56 7.11
CA ARG A 835 -1.38 -9.67 6.84
C ARG A 835 -1.87 -8.69 5.78
N TYR A 836 -2.95 -9.06 5.09
CA TYR A 836 -3.69 -8.25 4.12
C TYR A 836 -5.16 -8.09 4.56
N LYS A 837 -5.72 -6.88 4.43
CA LYS A 837 -7.16 -6.65 4.60
C LYS A 837 -7.67 -5.72 3.51
N LEU A 838 -8.81 -6.07 2.94
CA LEU A 838 -9.62 -5.25 2.05
C LEU A 838 -10.86 -4.78 2.82
N SER A 839 -11.19 -3.50 2.74
CA SER A 839 -12.40 -2.95 3.39
C SER A 839 -13.00 -1.86 2.53
N LYS A 840 -14.34 -1.83 2.47
CA LYS A 840 -15.06 -0.76 1.78
C LYS A 840 -14.96 0.52 2.61
N VAL A 841 -14.69 1.63 1.93
CA VAL A 841 -14.74 2.96 2.51
C VAL A 841 -16.15 3.49 2.32
N GLU A 842 -16.86 3.74 3.41
CA GLU A 842 -18.29 4.11 3.33
C GLU A 842 -18.50 5.57 2.90
N HIS A 843 -17.66 6.49 3.40
CA HIS A 843 -17.79 7.94 3.14
C HIS A 843 -16.47 8.59 2.70
N PRO A 844 -15.96 8.26 1.49
CA PRO A 844 -14.73 8.84 0.97
C PRO A 844 -14.93 10.32 0.57
N GLN A 845 -13.96 11.17 0.92
CA GLN A 845 -13.89 12.54 0.40
C GLN A 845 -13.03 12.56 -0.86
N PHE A 846 -13.36 13.39 -1.85
CA PHE A 846 -12.62 13.45 -3.12
C PHE A 846 -11.95 14.80 -3.32
N ASP A 847 -10.67 14.79 -3.75
CA ASP A 847 -9.98 16.01 -4.16
C ASP A 847 -10.39 16.50 -5.56
N LYS A 848 -9.80 17.62 -6.02
CA LYS A 848 -10.01 18.17 -7.36
C LYS A 848 -9.61 17.21 -8.50
N LYS A 849 -8.75 16.22 -8.23
CA LYS A 849 -8.32 15.17 -9.17
C LYS A 849 -9.14 13.88 -9.04
N LYS A 850 -10.18 13.86 -8.20
CA LYS A 850 -11.03 12.70 -7.87
C LYS A 850 -10.27 11.56 -7.18
N ASN A 851 -9.22 11.87 -6.42
CA ASN A 851 -8.58 10.90 -5.53
C ASN A 851 -9.37 10.80 -4.22
N PRO A 852 -9.60 9.59 -3.69
CA PRO A 852 -10.30 9.38 -2.43
C PRO A 852 -9.37 9.67 -1.24
N TYR A 853 -9.93 10.32 -0.23
CA TYR A 853 -9.33 10.58 1.06
C TYR A 853 -10.23 10.01 2.14
N LEU A 854 -9.60 9.40 3.15
CA LEU A 854 -10.31 8.94 4.33
C LEU A 854 -10.58 10.14 5.23
N ASN A 855 -11.82 10.28 5.69
CA ASN A 855 -12.10 11.16 6.84
C ASN A 855 -11.48 10.56 8.10
N PHE A 856 -11.42 11.32 9.21
CA PHE A 856 -10.81 10.87 10.46
C PHE A 856 -11.35 9.52 10.94
N GLU A 857 -12.66 9.30 10.86
CA GLU A 857 -13.28 8.07 11.33
C GLU A 857 -12.91 6.87 10.48
N GLU A 858 -12.96 7.01 9.15
CA GLU A 858 -12.53 5.96 8.24
C GLU A 858 -11.04 5.67 8.41
N ALA A 859 -10.20 6.70 8.55
CA ALA A 859 -8.77 6.54 8.80
C ALA A 859 -8.50 5.82 10.14
N TYR A 860 -9.23 6.17 11.20
CA TYR A 860 -9.13 5.54 12.51
C TYR A 860 -9.57 4.07 12.46
N LYS A 861 -10.75 3.78 11.87
CA LYS A 861 -11.25 2.40 11.68
C LYS A 861 -10.26 1.56 10.88
N PHE A 862 -9.68 2.13 9.83
CA PHE A 862 -8.73 1.47 8.95
C PHE A 862 -7.39 1.19 9.67
N GLY A 863 -6.84 2.19 10.35
CA GLY A 863 -5.62 2.09 11.15
C GLY A 863 -5.75 1.08 12.29
N MET A 864 -6.85 1.12 13.05
CA MET A 864 -7.13 0.14 14.10
C MET A 864 -7.30 -1.28 13.55
N GLY A 865 -7.93 -1.43 12.40
CA GLY A 865 -8.06 -2.71 11.71
C GLY A 865 -6.71 -3.31 11.30
N ALA A 866 -5.76 -2.47 10.89
CA ALA A 866 -4.39 -2.86 10.61
C ALA A 866 -3.64 -3.20 11.91
N ILE A 867 -3.55 -2.26 12.86
CA ILE A 867 -2.71 -2.36 14.06
C ILE A 867 -3.15 -3.50 15.00
N ARG A 868 -4.45 -3.71 15.23
CA ARG A 868 -4.94 -4.78 16.13
C ARG A 868 -4.47 -6.17 15.71
N ARG A 869 -4.25 -6.38 14.42
CA ARG A 869 -3.75 -7.63 13.86
C ARG A 869 -2.22 -7.74 13.93
N CYS A 870 -1.53 -6.65 14.24
CA CYS A 870 -0.10 -6.58 14.55
C CYS A 870 0.15 -6.84 16.04
N VAL A 871 -0.70 -6.32 16.93
CA VAL A 871 -0.59 -6.53 18.39
C VAL A 871 -0.88 -7.99 18.80
N SER A 872 -1.68 -8.74 18.03
CA SER A 872 -1.78 -10.21 18.19
C SER A 872 -0.46 -10.96 17.88
N ASN A 873 0.55 -10.24 17.36
CA ASN A 873 1.83 -10.75 16.86
C ASN A 873 3.05 -9.99 17.45
N CYS A 874 2.87 -9.13 18.46
CA CYS A 874 3.97 -8.46 19.18
C CYS A 874 4.05 -8.96 20.62
#